data_AF-A0A7N6B8A7-F1
#
_entry.id   AF-A0A7N6B8A7-F1
#
_cell.length_a   1.000
_cell.length_b   1.000
_cell.length_c   1.000
_cell.angle_alpha   90.00
_cell.angle_beta   90.00
_cell.angle_gamma   90.00
#
_symmetry.space_group_name_H-M   'P 1'
#
loop_
_entity.id
_entity.type
_entity.pdbx_description
1 polymer ?
#
loop_
_entity_poly.entity_id
_entity_poly.type
_entity_poly.pdbx_seq_one_letter_code
_entity_poly.pdbx_strand_id
1 'polypeptide(L)'
;MANTAGVLARRKAREEDGIGSHTNAVPFHQQDFELLRRKCLQTGSLFCDPTFPAGWDSLGYNQLGRYSSKTIGVEWKRPSELCSNPQFIVDGATRTDISQGALGDCWLLAAIASLTLDPQILKRVVPPGQSFTSQYAGIFHFQLWQYGEWVDVVVDDRLPTRDGKLLFVHSAEGGEFWSALLEKAYAKVNSSYEALTGGSTIEGFEDFTGGISESYDLKEAPPFLFNIMRKALRLGSLLGCSIDIGSSSEMEAMTRQKLVKGHAYSITAAEQVHHLGSLVDLVRIRNPWGQVEWTGAWSDDSKDWDRVEPEEKKKLDYSADDGEFWMSYSDFVSQFSCLEICNLVPDMLSSDEVGHWNYAEFEGAWRVGSTAGGCRNSPATFCSNPQFFIRLEDVDDEPHDGEDGCTVLVGLMQKGARRERRFGRDLNTIGFAIYEYKGRTNVRLGPDVLLQKTAVARSQTFINLREVSERFKLPPGEYAIIPSTFEPHRQGSFILRVFTEKEPDFGHDDVDPHFKRLFVQICGNVRTSAPPDGRSDIKTDGFSLQTCRNIISLLDMDGSSKLGLVEFHTLWTKMQRYLEIFRSHDMDGSGSMSSHELRAALSEAGFQVNSSVIQEIVAQFADTSFAVDFDGFFGCLIRLELLFKIFRTLDKKNQGKIELDLQQVKLKTVLNWSDEWSSWYIPLVPSVHLYDFVQISLLLFPKYPDPKP
;
A
#
# COMPACT_ATOMS: atom_id res chain seq x y z
N MET A 1 19.71 8.31 -0.15
CA MET A 1 20.46 7.19 -0.76
C MET A 1 20.27 5.83 -0.07
N ALA A 2 20.39 5.70 1.27
CA ALA A 2 20.18 4.40 1.95
C ALA A 2 18.76 3.81 1.77
N ASN A 3 17.75 4.66 1.57
CA ASN A 3 16.35 4.25 1.43
C ASN A 3 16.04 3.62 0.06
N THR A 4 16.47 4.25 -1.05
CA THR A 4 16.15 3.81 -2.42
C THR A 4 16.79 2.46 -2.77
N ALA A 5 18.05 2.24 -2.38
CA ALA A 5 18.71 0.95 -2.55
C ALA A 5 18.02 -0.16 -1.73
N GLY A 6 17.56 0.15 -0.51
CA GLY A 6 16.80 -0.79 0.32
C GLY A 6 15.41 -1.12 -0.25
N VAL A 7 14.73 -0.15 -0.88
CA VAL A 7 13.45 -0.39 -1.59
C VAL A 7 13.67 -1.27 -2.82
N LEU A 8 14.67 -0.98 -3.64
CA LEU A 8 14.99 -1.78 -4.82
C LEU A 8 15.44 -3.21 -4.47
N ALA A 9 16.22 -3.36 -3.40
CA ALA A 9 16.62 -4.67 -2.90
C ALA A 9 15.43 -5.49 -2.41
N ARG A 10 14.49 -4.88 -1.68
CA ARG A 10 13.24 -5.55 -1.25
C ARG A 10 12.37 -5.96 -2.43
N ARG A 11 12.18 -5.09 -3.41
CA ARG A 11 11.44 -5.40 -4.63
C ARG A 11 12.07 -6.57 -5.40
N LYS A 12 13.39 -6.53 -5.58
CA LYS A 12 14.12 -7.61 -6.24
C LYS A 12 14.04 -8.93 -5.47
N ALA A 13 14.17 -8.89 -4.14
CA ALA A 13 13.99 -10.03 -3.26
C ALA A 13 12.57 -10.62 -3.34
N ARG A 14 11.54 -9.78 -3.53
CA ARG A 14 10.17 -10.24 -3.78
C ARG A 14 10.02 -10.93 -5.13
N GLU A 15 10.59 -10.34 -6.18
CA GLU A 15 10.51 -10.87 -7.56
C GLU A 15 11.36 -12.15 -7.77
N GLU A 16 12.55 -12.26 -7.18
CA GLU A 16 13.49 -13.37 -7.40
C GLU A 16 13.44 -14.44 -6.29
N ASP A 17 13.32 -14.04 -5.01
CA ASP A 17 13.41 -14.94 -3.86
C ASP A 17 12.04 -15.22 -3.21
N GLY A 18 10.96 -14.62 -3.74
CA GLY A 18 9.61 -14.71 -3.19
C GLY A 18 9.46 -14.11 -1.79
N ILE A 19 10.39 -13.24 -1.35
CA ILE A 19 10.35 -12.62 -0.02
C ILE A 19 9.08 -11.77 0.12
N GLY A 20 8.36 -11.94 1.23
CA GLY A 20 7.06 -11.31 1.46
C GLY A 20 5.87 -12.10 0.91
N SER A 21 6.11 -13.24 0.26
CA SER A 21 5.08 -14.27 0.07
C SER A 21 4.80 -14.99 1.40
N HIS A 22 3.69 -15.73 1.46
CA HIS A 22 3.33 -16.52 2.62
C HIS A 22 4.42 -17.54 3.02
N THR A 23 5.00 -18.25 2.05
CA THR A 23 6.03 -19.27 2.31
C THR A 23 7.37 -18.68 2.74
N ASN A 24 7.61 -17.39 2.45
CA ASN A 24 8.82 -16.67 2.77
C ASN A 24 8.50 -15.29 3.38
N ALA A 25 7.74 -15.31 4.47
CA ALA A 25 7.29 -14.11 5.17
C ALA A 25 8.47 -13.28 5.71
N VAL A 26 8.34 -11.96 5.64
CA VAL A 26 9.40 -11.03 6.09
C VAL A 26 9.50 -11.06 7.62
N PRO A 27 10.67 -11.31 8.21
CA PRO A 27 10.83 -11.26 9.66
C PRO A 27 10.60 -9.84 10.21
N PHE A 28 9.56 -9.66 11.02
CA PHE A 28 9.25 -8.37 11.62
C PHE A 28 10.37 -7.93 12.55
N HIS A 29 10.82 -6.67 12.43
CA HIS A 29 11.98 -6.15 13.16
C HIS A 29 13.25 -7.03 13.06
N GLN A 30 13.40 -7.80 11.97
CA GLN A 30 14.53 -8.73 11.77
C GLN A 30 14.63 -9.82 12.86
N GLN A 31 13.51 -10.19 13.49
CA GLN A 31 13.43 -11.25 14.48
C GLN A 31 13.07 -12.57 13.81
N ASP A 32 14.00 -13.53 13.80
CA ASP A 32 13.78 -14.89 13.31
C ASP A 32 13.33 -15.80 14.46
N PHE A 33 12.12 -16.37 14.35
CA PHE A 33 11.51 -17.21 15.38
C PHE A 33 12.41 -18.41 15.76
N GLU A 34 12.88 -19.17 14.78
CA GLU A 34 13.62 -20.41 15.01
C GLU A 34 15.00 -20.15 15.62
N LEU A 35 15.68 -19.10 15.18
CA LEU A 35 16.97 -18.68 15.72
C LEU A 35 16.83 -18.21 17.18
N LEU A 36 15.83 -17.38 17.46
CA LEU A 36 15.58 -16.85 18.81
C LEU A 36 15.13 -17.96 19.77
N ARG A 37 14.24 -18.86 19.34
CA ARG A 37 13.80 -20.02 20.11
C ARG A 37 14.98 -20.93 20.44
N ARG A 38 15.80 -21.29 19.43
CA ARG A 38 16.99 -22.13 19.63
C ARG A 38 17.98 -21.50 20.61
N LYS A 39 18.22 -20.19 20.50
CA LYS A 39 19.09 -19.45 21.42
C LYS A 39 18.57 -19.54 22.87
N CYS A 40 17.27 -19.29 23.07
CA CYS A 40 16.65 -19.34 24.40
C CYS A 40 16.69 -20.76 25.01
N LEU A 41 16.44 -21.80 24.20
CA LEU A 41 16.56 -23.20 24.62
C LEU A 41 17.99 -23.55 25.02
N GLN A 42 19.00 -23.09 24.26
CA GLN A 42 20.42 -23.32 24.57
C GLN A 42 20.86 -22.63 25.87
N THR A 43 20.34 -21.44 26.16
CA THR A 43 20.68 -20.68 27.36
C THR A 43 19.80 -21.02 28.57
N GLY A 44 18.75 -21.84 28.40
CA GLY A 44 17.80 -22.16 29.46
C GLY A 44 17.00 -20.95 29.96
N SER A 45 16.81 -19.95 29.12
CA SER A 45 16.13 -18.69 29.46
C SER A 45 14.84 -18.51 28.66
N LEU A 46 13.83 -17.86 29.24
CA LEU A 46 12.62 -17.49 28.50
C LEU A 46 12.85 -16.21 27.67
N PHE A 47 12.26 -16.17 26.48
CA PHE A 47 12.34 -15.02 25.60
C PHE A 47 11.66 -13.80 26.23
N CYS A 48 12.32 -12.66 26.13
CA CYS A 48 11.81 -11.35 26.50
C CYS A 48 11.96 -10.47 25.27
N ASP A 49 10.85 -10.09 24.66
CA ASP A 49 10.85 -9.34 23.42
C ASP A 49 11.42 -7.92 23.63
N PRO A 50 12.56 -7.58 23.01
CA PRO A 50 13.14 -6.25 23.12
C PRO A 50 12.39 -5.20 22.28
N THR A 51 11.60 -5.63 21.30
CA THR A 51 10.89 -4.73 20.37
C THR A 51 9.47 -4.42 20.80
N PHE A 52 8.90 -5.23 21.70
CA PHE A 52 7.59 -5.01 22.30
C PHE A 52 7.64 -5.35 23.80
N PRO A 53 8.29 -4.49 24.62
CA PRO A 53 8.57 -4.79 26.01
C PRO A 53 7.29 -4.88 26.85
N ALA A 54 7.32 -5.68 27.92
CA ALA A 54 6.25 -5.76 28.92
C ALA A 54 6.19 -4.48 29.79
N GLY A 55 5.69 -3.39 29.21
CA GLY A 55 5.66 -2.06 29.83
C GLY A 55 4.55 -1.17 29.28
N TRP A 56 4.47 0.05 29.81
CA TRP A 56 3.40 1.01 29.49
C TRP A 56 3.32 1.38 28.01
N ASP A 57 4.46 1.51 27.34
CA ASP A 57 4.51 1.92 25.93
C ASP A 57 3.86 0.89 24.99
N SER A 58 3.86 -0.39 25.39
CA SER A 58 3.19 -1.47 24.65
C SER A 58 1.68 -1.51 24.92
N LEU A 59 1.21 -0.98 26.06
CA LEU A 59 -0.22 -0.84 26.33
C LEU A 59 -0.83 0.32 25.54
N GLY A 60 -0.16 1.48 25.53
CA GLY A 60 -0.68 2.64 24.84
C GLY A 60 0.06 3.94 25.15
N TYR A 61 -0.53 5.03 24.68
CA TYR A 61 0.06 6.37 24.73
C TYR A 61 -0.87 7.44 25.30
N ASN A 62 -2.18 7.18 25.37
CA ASN A 62 -3.18 8.12 25.87
C ASN A 62 -4.11 7.44 26.90
N GLN A 63 -5.20 6.80 26.45
CA GLN A 63 -6.15 6.10 27.32
C GLN A 63 -5.55 4.88 28.01
N LEU A 64 -4.57 4.22 27.40
CA LEU A 64 -3.80 3.13 28.00
C LEU A 64 -2.32 3.52 28.19
N GLY A 65 -2.04 4.81 28.27
CA GLY A 65 -0.71 5.32 28.56
C GLY A 65 -0.31 5.17 30.04
N ARG A 66 0.94 5.52 30.33
CA ARG A 66 1.57 5.42 31.66
C ARG A 66 0.81 6.14 32.80
N TYR A 67 0.15 7.26 32.50
CA TYR A 67 -0.55 8.08 33.50
C TYR A 67 -2.06 7.84 33.53
N SER A 68 -2.56 6.87 32.79
CA SER A 68 -3.98 6.54 32.77
C SER A 68 -4.38 5.76 34.02
N SER A 69 -5.53 6.09 34.60
CA SER A 69 -6.11 5.27 35.66
C SER A 69 -6.45 3.85 35.18
N LYS A 70 -6.69 3.67 33.87
CA LYS A 70 -6.98 2.36 33.27
C LYS A 70 -5.79 1.41 33.27
N THR A 71 -4.56 1.89 33.45
CA THR A 71 -3.34 1.05 33.45
C THR A 71 -2.77 0.80 34.85
N ILE A 72 -3.23 1.52 35.87
CA ILE A 72 -2.80 1.28 37.26
C ILE A 72 -3.11 -0.17 37.68
N GLY A 73 -2.13 -0.84 38.28
CA GLY A 73 -2.26 -2.23 38.73
C GLY A 73 -2.26 -3.28 37.62
N VAL A 74 -1.92 -2.90 36.38
CA VAL A 74 -1.68 -3.88 35.31
C VAL A 74 -0.31 -4.53 35.50
N GLU A 75 -0.30 -5.86 35.49
CA GLU A 75 0.89 -6.69 35.59
C GLU A 75 1.03 -7.55 34.34
N TRP A 76 2.25 -7.83 33.89
CA TRP A 76 2.49 -8.71 32.75
C TRP A 76 2.86 -10.11 33.25
N LYS A 77 2.03 -11.10 32.94
CA LYS A 77 2.20 -12.49 33.38
C LYS A 77 2.21 -13.45 32.21
N ARG A 78 2.97 -14.53 32.32
CA ARG A 78 2.97 -15.64 31.35
C ARG A 78 1.80 -16.58 31.66
N PRO A 79 1.29 -17.32 30.66
CA PRO A 79 0.25 -18.33 30.85
C PRO A 79 0.55 -19.34 31.97
N SER A 80 1.82 -19.74 32.11
CA SER A 80 2.29 -20.65 33.16
C SER A 80 2.19 -20.08 34.59
N GLU A 81 2.02 -18.77 34.74
CA GLU A 81 1.77 -18.09 36.02
C GLU A 81 0.27 -17.91 36.30
N LEU A 82 -0.58 -18.12 35.30
CA LEU A 82 -2.03 -17.90 35.38
C LEU A 82 -2.81 -19.21 35.52
N CYS A 83 -2.37 -20.29 34.87
CA CYS A 83 -2.98 -21.60 34.97
C CYS A 83 -1.93 -22.73 35.03
N SER A 84 -2.34 -23.89 35.55
CA SER A 84 -1.43 -25.02 35.81
C SER A 84 -1.03 -25.80 34.56
N ASN A 85 -1.82 -25.72 33.49
CA ASN A 85 -1.58 -26.47 32.25
C ASN A 85 -1.94 -25.62 31.02
N PRO A 86 -1.17 -24.55 30.73
CA PRO A 86 -1.47 -23.67 29.61
C PRO A 86 -1.38 -24.45 28.29
N GLN A 87 -2.36 -24.24 27.43
CA GLN A 87 -2.42 -24.81 26.08
C GLN A 87 -2.34 -23.70 25.06
N PHE A 88 -1.71 -23.99 23.92
CA PHE A 88 -1.68 -23.04 22.82
C PHE A 88 -3.03 -23.09 22.10
N ILE A 89 -3.38 -24.27 21.58
CA ILE A 89 -4.66 -24.62 20.94
C ILE A 89 -5.03 -26.05 21.39
N VAL A 90 -6.28 -26.32 21.80
CA VAL A 90 -6.81 -27.66 22.12
C VAL A 90 -7.90 -28.03 21.12
N ASP A 91 -7.85 -29.24 20.55
CA ASP A 91 -8.87 -29.79 19.63
C ASP A 91 -9.23 -28.90 18.41
N GLY A 92 -8.31 -28.01 18.02
CA GLY A 92 -8.50 -27.03 16.94
C GLY A 92 -8.89 -25.67 17.49
N ALA A 93 -8.52 -24.58 16.82
CA ALA A 93 -8.84 -23.27 17.35
C ALA A 93 -10.31 -22.96 17.09
N THR A 94 -11.06 -22.74 18.17
CA THR A 94 -12.51 -22.55 18.11
C THR A 94 -12.86 -21.15 18.60
N ARG A 95 -14.08 -20.72 18.31
CA ARG A 95 -14.56 -19.40 18.75
C ARG A 95 -14.65 -19.23 20.26
N THR A 96 -14.81 -20.31 21.03
CA THR A 96 -14.90 -20.22 22.51
C THR A 96 -13.59 -19.73 23.11
N ASP A 97 -12.53 -19.73 22.30
CA ASP A 97 -11.23 -19.17 22.64
C ASP A 97 -11.16 -17.64 22.52
N ILE A 98 -12.23 -16.98 22.08
CA ILE A 98 -12.25 -15.55 21.76
C ILE A 98 -13.37 -14.86 22.55
N SER A 99 -13.02 -14.34 23.71
CA SER A 99 -13.87 -13.45 24.52
C SER A 99 -13.26 -12.06 24.60
N GLN A 100 -14.10 -11.03 24.41
CA GLN A 100 -13.65 -9.65 24.44
C GLN A 100 -13.21 -9.20 25.83
N GLY A 101 -12.06 -8.52 25.90
CA GLY A 101 -11.57 -7.88 27.10
C GLY A 101 -11.98 -6.41 27.20
N ALA A 102 -11.19 -5.62 27.92
CA ALA A 102 -11.50 -4.21 28.19
C ALA A 102 -11.16 -3.23 27.04
N LEU A 103 -10.73 -3.75 25.87
CA LEU A 103 -10.31 -2.97 24.71
C LEU A 103 -11.46 -2.82 23.70
N GLY A 104 -11.50 -1.67 23.02
CA GLY A 104 -12.50 -1.35 22.00
C GLY A 104 -12.13 -1.88 20.62
N ASP A 105 -11.78 -3.16 20.54
CA ASP A 105 -11.30 -3.85 19.35
C ASP A 105 -12.17 -5.04 18.94
N CYS A 106 -13.46 -5.03 19.31
CA CYS A 106 -14.47 -6.01 18.90
C CYS A 106 -14.42 -6.36 17.40
N TRP A 107 -14.11 -5.37 16.56
CA TRP A 107 -13.91 -5.53 15.11
C TRP A 107 -12.82 -6.55 14.76
N LEU A 108 -11.71 -6.57 15.50
CA LEU A 108 -10.59 -7.50 15.32
C LEU A 108 -10.98 -8.90 15.79
N LEU A 109 -11.69 -9.00 16.91
CA LEU A 109 -12.13 -10.29 17.45
C LEU A 109 -13.12 -10.98 16.52
N ALA A 110 -14.02 -10.22 15.92
CA ALA A 110 -14.92 -10.74 14.90
C ALA A 110 -14.14 -11.27 13.70
N ALA A 111 -13.10 -10.55 13.25
CA ALA A 111 -12.21 -11.05 12.20
C ALA A 111 -11.51 -12.36 12.59
N ILE A 112 -10.92 -12.42 13.80
CA ILE A 112 -10.25 -13.64 14.32
C ILE A 112 -11.25 -14.80 14.43
N ALA A 113 -12.47 -14.54 14.89
CA ALA A 113 -13.52 -15.55 14.99
C ALA A 113 -13.91 -16.11 13.62
N SER A 114 -14.03 -15.27 12.59
CA SER A 114 -14.27 -15.77 11.23
C SER A 114 -13.10 -16.61 10.68
N LEU A 115 -11.85 -16.33 11.08
CA LEU A 115 -10.72 -17.19 10.67
C LEU A 115 -10.87 -18.63 11.17
N THR A 116 -11.48 -18.83 12.34
CA THR A 116 -11.68 -20.18 12.89
C THR A 116 -12.61 -21.05 12.04
N LEU A 117 -13.39 -20.43 11.13
CA LEU A 117 -14.27 -21.14 10.20
C LEU A 117 -13.50 -21.83 9.07
N ASP A 118 -12.31 -21.34 8.74
CA ASP A 118 -11.44 -21.93 7.74
C ASP A 118 -10.08 -22.32 8.36
N PRO A 119 -9.92 -23.61 8.71
CA PRO A 119 -8.67 -24.12 9.28
C PRO A 119 -7.43 -23.90 8.39
N GLN A 120 -7.59 -23.73 7.07
CA GLN A 120 -6.46 -23.44 6.18
C GLN A 120 -6.00 -22.00 6.34
N ILE A 121 -6.94 -21.04 6.31
CA ILE A 121 -6.63 -19.62 6.54
C ILE A 121 -6.04 -19.44 7.93
N LEU A 122 -6.63 -20.07 8.95
CA LEU A 122 -6.15 -20.00 10.32
C LEU A 122 -4.71 -20.51 10.46
N LYS A 123 -4.35 -21.64 9.84
CA LYS A 123 -2.99 -22.19 9.90
C LYS A 123 -1.94 -21.28 9.24
N ARG A 124 -2.36 -20.40 8.33
CA ARG A 124 -1.47 -19.37 7.77
C ARG A 124 -1.16 -18.29 8.80
N VAL A 125 -2.19 -17.77 9.45
CA VAL A 125 -2.04 -16.70 10.46
C VAL A 125 -1.39 -17.22 11.75
N VAL A 126 -1.77 -18.44 12.15
CA VAL A 126 -1.33 -19.12 13.37
C VAL A 126 -0.57 -20.40 12.98
N PRO A 127 0.74 -20.32 12.74
CA PRO A 127 1.54 -21.47 12.32
C PRO A 127 1.43 -22.64 13.31
N PRO A 128 1.24 -23.88 12.82
CA PRO A 128 1.14 -25.06 13.67
C PRO A 128 2.51 -25.42 14.28
N GLY A 129 2.49 -26.25 15.33
CA GLY A 129 3.72 -26.75 15.99
C GLY A 129 4.22 -25.90 17.16
N GLN A 130 3.48 -24.86 17.52
CA GLN A 130 3.72 -24.05 18.72
C GLN A 130 3.09 -24.71 19.95
N SER A 131 3.78 -24.67 21.10
CA SER A 131 3.35 -25.38 22.31
C SER A 131 3.95 -24.78 23.59
N PHE A 132 3.21 -24.89 24.69
CA PHE A 132 3.72 -24.60 26.04
C PHE A 132 4.47 -25.78 26.69
N THR A 133 4.38 -26.98 26.13
CA THR A 133 4.99 -28.19 26.70
C THR A 133 6.20 -28.66 25.90
N SER A 134 6.12 -28.64 24.57
CA SER A 134 7.21 -29.08 23.68
C SER A 134 8.05 -27.89 23.21
N GLN A 135 9.39 -27.98 23.36
CA GLN A 135 10.35 -26.95 22.93
C GLN A 135 10.01 -25.52 23.42
N TYR A 136 9.37 -25.42 24.58
CA TYR A 136 8.93 -24.15 25.13
C TYR A 136 10.12 -23.27 25.54
N ALA A 137 10.08 -22.02 25.08
CA ALA A 137 11.04 -20.99 25.45
C ALA A 137 10.37 -19.62 25.68
N GLY A 138 9.05 -19.59 25.94
CA GLY A 138 8.29 -18.35 26.14
C GLY A 138 8.22 -17.45 24.92
N ILE A 139 8.24 -18.04 23.72
CA ILE A 139 8.29 -17.37 22.41
C ILE A 139 7.29 -18.05 21.45
N PHE A 140 6.55 -17.22 20.71
CA PHE A 140 5.54 -17.62 19.73
C PHE A 140 5.65 -16.72 18.50
N HIS A 141 5.03 -17.11 17.39
CA HIS A 141 4.99 -16.30 16.18
C HIS A 141 3.69 -16.46 15.39
N PHE A 142 3.38 -15.43 14.60
CA PHE A 142 2.16 -15.31 13.80
C PHE A 142 2.50 -14.63 12.48
N GLN A 143 1.81 -15.00 11.41
CA GLN A 143 1.98 -14.34 10.11
C GLN A 143 0.82 -13.39 9.84
N LEU A 144 1.15 -12.13 9.57
CA LEU A 144 0.19 -11.08 9.28
C LEU A 144 0.52 -10.46 7.93
N TRP A 145 -0.48 -10.30 7.08
CA TRP A 145 -0.34 -9.55 5.85
C TRP A 145 -0.31 -8.05 6.18
N GLN A 146 0.65 -7.33 5.63
CA GLN A 146 0.87 -5.91 5.85
C GLN A 146 1.21 -5.21 4.54
N TYR A 147 0.22 -4.54 3.95
CA TYR A 147 0.40 -3.66 2.81
C TYR A 147 1.10 -4.28 1.60
N GLY A 148 0.75 -5.53 1.29
CA GLY A 148 1.25 -6.29 0.14
C GLY A 148 2.25 -7.39 0.47
N GLU A 149 2.68 -7.49 1.73
CA GLU A 149 3.69 -8.46 2.16
C GLU A 149 3.22 -9.25 3.38
N TRP A 150 3.45 -10.55 3.39
CA TRP A 150 3.34 -11.36 4.60
C TRP A 150 4.54 -11.11 5.51
N VAL A 151 4.26 -10.88 6.79
CA VAL A 151 5.24 -10.53 7.81
C VAL A 151 5.13 -11.54 8.95
N ASP A 152 6.25 -12.16 9.32
CA ASP A 152 6.34 -13.07 10.46
C ASP A 152 6.65 -12.29 11.74
N VAL A 153 5.73 -12.35 12.71
CA VAL A 153 5.75 -11.52 13.92
C VAL A 153 5.98 -12.39 15.12
N VAL A 154 7.19 -12.31 15.66
CA VAL A 154 7.59 -12.99 16.90
C VAL A 154 7.08 -12.21 18.12
N VAL A 155 6.54 -12.89 19.12
CA VAL A 155 6.18 -12.32 20.43
C VAL A 155 6.63 -13.23 21.57
N ASP A 156 6.92 -12.65 22.73
CA ASP A 156 6.94 -13.45 23.97
C ASP A 156 5.51 -13.68 24.50
N ASP A 157 5.35 -14.60 25.45
CA ASP A 157 4.04 -14.95 26.02
C ASP A 157 3.63 -14.14 27.26
N ARG A 158 4.28 -13.02 27.57
CA ARG A 158 3.83 -12.15 28.68
C ARG A 158 2.58 -11.39 28.25
N LEU A 159 1.47 -11.55 28.96
CA LEU A 159 0.18 -10.93 28.65
C LEU A 159 -0.22 -9.92 29.75
N PRO A 160 -0.88 -8.80 29.39
CA PRO A 160 -1.41 -7.85 30.35
C PRO A 160 -2.52 -8.46 31.22
N THR A 161 -2.39 -8.32 32.53
CA THR A 161 -3.33 -8.86 33.52
C THR A 161 -3.68 -7.84 34.59
N ARG A 162 -4.85 -8.01 35.18
CA ARG A 162 -5.27 -7.33 36.40
C ARG A 162 -5.93 -8.34 37.32
N ASP A 163 -5.53 -8.35 38.59
CA ASP A 163 -6.05 -9.28 39.60
C ASP A 163 -5.97 -10.76 39.18
N GLY A 164 -4.92 -11.13 38.45
CA GLY A 164 -4.69 -12.48 37.96
C GLY A 164 -5.57 -12.90 36.76
N LYS A 165 -6.30 -11.98 36.13
CA LYS A 165 -7.09 -12.22 34.92
C LYS A 165 -6.53 -11.46 33.73
N LEU A 166 -6.64 -12.04 32.53
CA LEU A 166 -6.28 -11.37 31.28
C LEU A 166 -7.13 -10.10 31.11
N LEU A 167 -6.49 -9.01 30.69
CA LEU A 167 -7.15 -7.71 30.50
C LEU A 167 -7.85 -7.60 29.14
N PHE A 168 -7.30 -8.29 28.13
CA PHE A 168 -7.73 -8.24 26.73
C PHE A 168 -8.30 -9.59 26.28
N VAL A 169 -8.17 -9.97 25.01
CA VAL A 169 -8.71 -11.23 24.49
C VAL A 169 -8.28 -12.44 25.33
N HIS A 170 -9.23 -13.34 25.59
CA HIS A 170 -9.00 -14.57 26.32
C HIS A 170 -10.01 -15.66 25.94
N SER A 171 -9.65 -16.92 26.17
CA SER A 171 -10.57 -18.05 26.05
C SER A 171 -11.55 -18.08 27.22
N ALA A 172 -12.81 -18.43 26.95
CA ALA A 172 -13.82 -18.64 27.98
C ALA A 172 -13.47 -19.82 28.91
N GLU A 173 -12.77 -20.83 28.38
CA GLU A 173 -12.30 -21.99 29.16
C GLU A 173 -11.08 -21.64 30.03
N GLY A 174 -10.36 -20.57 29.71
CA GLY A 174 -9.22 -20.05 30.48
C GLY A 174 -7.92 -20.85 30.37
N GLY A 175 -7.92 -21.97 29.63
CA GLY A 175 -6.73 -22.82 29.40
C GLY A 175 -5.99 -22.53 28.08
N GLU A 176 -6.64 -21.84 27.14
CA GLU A 176 -6.11 -21.55 25.81
C GLU A 176 -5.64 -20.10 25.64
N PHE A 177 -4.53 -19.91 24.90
CA PHE A 177 -3.86 -18.61 24.81
C PHE A 177 -3.48 -18.16 23.40
N TRP A 178 -3.76 -18.94 22.34
CA TRP A 178 -3.40 -18.54 20.97
C TRP A 178 -4.03 -17.20 20.55
N SER A 179 -5.30 -16.98 20.89
CA SER A 179 -6.07 -15.77 20.53
C SER A 179 -5.50 -14.52 21.22
N ALA A 180 -5.18 -14.63 22.51
CA ALA A 180 -4.54 -13.56 23.29
C ALA A 180 -3.14 -13.21 22.75
N LEU A 181 -2.38 -14.21 22.31
CA LEU A 181 -1.05 -14.03 21.73
C LEU A 181 -1.12 -13.46 20.30
N LEU A 182 -2.13 -13.84 19.51
CA LEU A 182 -2.39 -13.27 18.20
C LEU A 182 -2.76 -11.78 18.30
N GLU A 183 -3.66 -11.42 19.22
CA GLU A 183 -3.99 -10.02 19.53
C GLU A 183 -2.73 -9.23 19.93
N LYS A 184 -1.85 -9.82 20.76
CA LYS A 184 -0.56 -9.21 21.11
C LYS A 184 0.34 -8.99 19.90
N ALA A 185 0.47 -9.96 19.01
CA ALA A 185 1.26 -9.84 17.78
C ALA A 185 0.71 -8.73 16.89
N TYR A 186 -0.61 -8.64 16.78
CA TYR A 186 -1.29 -7.59 16.03
C TYR A 186 -1.10 -6.20 16.67
N ALA A 187 -1.19 -6.10 18.01
CA ALA A 187 -0.87 -4.89 18.77
C ALA A 187 0.58 -4.44 18.53
N LYS A 188 1.52 -5.39 18.51
CA LYS A 188 2.94 -5.13 18.24
C LYS A 188 3.16 -4.54 16.85
N VAL A 189 2.55 -5.11 15.80
CA VAL A 189 2.63 -4.56 14.44
C VAL A 189 2.05 -3.13 14.37
N ASN A 190 1.03 -2.85 15.18
CA ASN A 190 0.40 -1.53 15.27
C ASN A 190 1.03 -0.62 16.35
N SER A 191 2.15 -1.02 16.95
CA SER A 191 2.93 -0.34 18.00
C SER A 191 2.43 -0.42 19.44
N SER A 192 1.14 -0.66 19.70
CA SER A 192 0.58 -0.79 21.06
C SER A 192 -0.82 -1.38 21.03
N TYR A 193 -1.32 -1.90 22.17
CA TYR A 193 -2.72 -2.34 22.29
C TYR A 193 -3.70 -1.20 22.04
N GLU A 194 -3.43 0.01 22.54
CA GLU A 194 -4.31 1.17 22.32
C GLU A 194 -4.52 1.50 20.84
N ALA A 195 -3.54 1.23 19.98
CA ALA A 195 -3.64 1.45 18.54
C ALA A 195 -4.68 0.55 17.84
N LEU A 196 -5.15 -0.51 18.52
CA LEU A 196 -6.22 -1.39 18.04
C LEU A 196 -7.62 -0.83 18.33
N THR A 197 -7.72 0.20 19.19
CA THR A 197 -9.01 0.82 19.50
C THR A 197 -9.57 1.51 18.26
N GLY A 198 -10.79 1.13 17.87
CA GLY A 198 -11.49 1.71 16.73
C GLY A 198 -10.93 1.23 15.38
N GLY A 199 -11.68 0.36 14.72
CA GLY A 199 -11.42 -0.21 13.40
C GLY A 199 -12.68 -0.86 12.82
N SER A 200 -12.57 -1.35 11.59
CA SER A 200 -13.59 -2.18 10.93
C SER A 200 -13.08 -3.61 10.77
N THR A 201 -13.98 -4.59 10.81
CA THR A 201 -13.71 -6.03 10.62
C THR A 201 -12.91 -6.28 9.33
N ILE A 202 -13.18 -5.50 8.28
CA ILE A 202 -12.49 -5.53 6.99
C ILE A 202 -10.98 -5.39 7.15
N GLU A 203 -10.52 -4.50 8.03
CA GLU A 203 -9.08 -4.31 8.23
C GLU A 203 -8.42 -5.58 8.80
N GLY A 204 -9.16 -6.31 9.65
CA GLY A 204 -8.72 -7.59 10.19
C GLY A 204 -8.70 -8.66 9.10
N PHE A 205 -9.77 -8.76 8.29
CA PHE A 205 -9.80 -9.70 7.17
C PHE A 205 -8.65 -9.47 6.18
N GLU A 206 -8.37 -8.23 5.81
CA GLU A 206 -7.25 -7.89 4.93
C GLU A 206 -5.90 -8.30 5.53
N ASP A 207 -5.68 -8.02 6.82
CA ASP A 207 -4.41 -8.34 7.48
C ASP A 207 -4.24 -9.84 7.77
N PHE A 208 -5.33 -10.59 7.81
CA PHE A 208 -5.30 -12.04 8.02
C PHE A 208 -5.34 -12.85 6.73
N THR A 209 -5.65 -12.23 5.60
CA THR A 209 -5.84 -12.96 4.33
C THR A 209 -5.07 -12.38 3.14
N GLY A 210 -4.67 -11.12 3.18
CA GLY A 210 -4.19 -10.38 2.02
C GLY A 210 -5.26 -10.10 0.95
N GLY A 211 -6.52 -10.46 1.23
CA GLY A 211 -7.66 -10.27 0.34
C GLY A 211 -8.07 -8.80 0.17
N ILE A 212 -8.96 -8.55 -0.78
CA ILE A 212 -9.56 -7.23 -1.02
C ILE A 212 -10.97 -7.20 -0.48
N SER A 213 -11.28 -6.17 0.31
CA SER A 213 -12.61 -6.05 0.90
C SER A 213 -13.54 -5.16 0.09
N GLU A 214 -14.84 -5.44 0.16
CA GLU A 214 -15.94 -4.63 -0.35
C GLU A 214 -16.90 -4.36 0.81
N SER A 215 -17.51 -3.18 0.84
CA SER A 215 -18.50 -2.80 1.86
C SER A 215 -19.78 -2.31 1.18
N TYR A 216 -20.93 -2.81 1.64
CA TYR A 216 -22.25 -2.46 1.13
C TYR A 216 -23.11 -1.91 2.28
N ASP A 217 -23.69 -0.72 2.10
CA ASP A 217 -24.79 -0.23 2.93
C ASP A 217 -26.06 -0.97 2.52
N LEU A 218 -26.63 -1.72 3.45
CA LEU A 218 -27.80 -2.56 3.18
C LEU A 218 -29.07 -1.72 2.94
N LYS A 219 -29.13 -0.46 3.38
CA LYS A 219 -30.24 0.45 3.06
C LYS A 219 -30.27 0.84 1.58
N GLU A 220 -29.11 0.82 0.94
CA GLU A 220 -28.92 1.13 -0.49
C GLU A 220 -28.43 -0.12 -1.27
N ALA A 221 -28.79 -1.32 -0.79
CA ALA A 221 -28.35 -2.57 -1.38
C ALA A 221 -28.72 -2.67 -2.88
N PRO A 222 -27.75 -2.99 -3.77
CA PRO A 222 -28.07 -3.19 -5.17
C PRO A 222 -28.96 -4.43 -5.36
N PRO A 223 -29.81 -4.46 -6.41
CA PRO A 223 -30.79 -5.53 -6.59
C PRO A 223 -30.16 -6.93 -6.78
N PHE A 224 -28.90 -6.98 -7.22
CA PHE A 224 -28.13 -8.21 -7.45
C PHE A 224 -27.17 -8.56 -6.29
N LEU A 225 -27.26 -7.89 -5.14
CA LEU A 225 -26.33 -8.11 -4.01
C LEU A 225 -26.33 -9.56 -3.52
N PHE A 226 -27.49 -10.22 -3.48
CA PHE A 226 -27.59 -11.63 -3.10
C PHE A 226 -26.77 -12.55 -4.04
N ASN A 227 -26.77 -12.28 -5.34
CA ASN A 227 -25.95 -13.02 -6.31
C ASN A 227 -24.44 -12.78 -6.07
N ILE A 228 -24.06 -11.55 -5.73
CA ILE A 228 -22.67 -11.22 -5.35
C ILE A 228 -22.27 -12.03 -4.12
N MET A 229 -23.10 -12.05 -3.07
CA MET A 229 -22.83 -12.83 -1.84
C MET A 229 -22.63 -14.31 -2.14
N ARG A 230 -23.54 -14.92 -2.93
CA ARG A 230 -23.43 -16.33 -3.34
C ARG A 230 -22.17 -16.61 -4.14
N LYS A 231 -21.82 -15.72 -5.07
CA LYS A 231 -20.60 -15.87 -5.87
C LYS A 231 -19.36 -15.73 -4.98
N ALA A 232 -19.32 -14.75 -4.09
CA ALA A 232 -18.23 -14.54 -3.16
C ALA A 232 -18.00 -15.76 -2.26
N LEU A 233 -19.05 -16.32 -1.67
CA LEU A 233 -18.98 -17.55 -0.87
C LEU A 233 -18.52 -18.76 -1.69
N ARG A 234 -19.00 -18.92 -2.92
CA ARG A 234 -18.51 -19.97 -3.87
C ARG A 234 -17.03 -19.81 -4.22
N LEU A 235 -16.50 -18.59 -4.18
CA LEU A 235 -15.08 -18.26 -4.40
C LEU A 235 -14.26 -18.31 -3.09
N GLY A 236 -14.84 -18.78 -1.98
CA GLY A 236 -14.17 -18.88 -0.68
C GLY A 236 -13.96 -17.54 0.04
N SER A 237 -14.65 -16.47 -0.39
CA SER A 237 -14.56 -15.16 0.28
C SER A 237 -15.12 -15.21 1.69
N LEU A 238 -14.53 -14.42 2.59
CA LEU A 238 -15.04 -14.26 3.96
C LEU A 238 -16.06 -13.13 3.99
N LEU A 239 -17.24 -13.38 4.53
CA LEU A 239 -18.30 -12.38 4.62
C LEU A 239 -18.60 -12.05 6.08
N GLY A 240 -18.75 -10.76 6.37
CA GLY A 240 -19.15 -10.23 7.67
C GLY A 240 -20.33 -9.28 7.54
N CYS A 241 -21.08 -9.06 8.62
CA CYS A 241 -22.13 -8.06 8.66
C CYS A 241 -22.27 -7.46 10.05
N SER A 242 -22.86 -6.27 10.14
CA SER A 242 -23.05 -5.58 11.42
C SER A 242 -24.31 -4.71 11.44
N ILE A 243 -24.72 -4.33 12.65
CA ILE A 243 -25.87 -3.46 12.90
C ILE A 243 -25.37 -2.16 13.52
N ASP A 244 -25.66 -1.03 12.88
CA ASP A 244 -25.24 0.28 13.36
C ASP A 244 -25.91 0.65 14.68
N ILE A 245 -25.20 1.42 15.50
CA ILE A 245 -25.71 2.00 16.75
C ILE A 245 -25.97 3.50 16.57
N GLY A 246 -27.08 3.99 17.12
CA GLY A 246 -27.37 5.41 17.14
C GLY A 246 -26.61 6.18 18.24
N SER A 247 -26.10 5.47 19.25
CA SER A 247 -25.37 6.04 20.39
C SER A 247 -24.49 4.98 21.06
N SER A 248 -23.45 5.41 21.79
CA SER A 248 -22.55 4.49 22.51
C SER A 248 -23.25 3.66 23.60
N SER A 249 -24.40 4.10 24.10
CA SER A 249 -25.22 3.34 25.05
C SER A 249 -25.95 2.15 24.42
N GLU A 250 -26.05 2.10 23.09
CA GLU A 250 -26.62 0.96 22.35
C GLU A 250 -25.55 -0.07 21.94
N MET A 251 -24.28 0.16 22.31
CA MET A 251 -23.21 -0.82 22.08
C MET A 251 -23.55 -2.13 22.78
N GLU A 252 -23.55 -3.23 22.03
CA GLU A 252 -23.92 -4.58 22.47
C GLU A 252 -25.37 -4.70 23.01
N ALA A 253 -26.24 -3.73 22.71
CA ALA A 253 -27.65 -3.82 23.07
C ALA A 253 -28.35 -4.87 22.19
N MET A 254 -29.20 -5.70 22.81
CA MET A 254 -30.00 -6.70 22.10
C MET A 254 -31.30 -6.12 21.57
N THR A 255 -31.65 -6.46 20.33
CA THR A 255 -32.96 -6.19 19.73
C THR A 255 -34.02 -7.13 20.29
N ARG A 256 -35.30 -6.86 19.97
CA ARG A 256 -36.42 -7.74 20.36
C ARG A 256 -36.32 -9.15 19.76
N GLN A 257 -35.61 -9.30 18.65
CA GLN A 257 -35.40 -10.58 17.96
C GLN A 257 -34.01 -11.16 18.25
N LYS A 258 -33.39 -10.76 19.38
CA LYS A 258 -32.10 -11.24 19.89
C LYS A 258 -30.88 -10.99 19.00
N LEU A 259 -30.95 -10.04 18.05
CA LEU A 259 -29.75 -9.55 17.36
C LEU A 259 -29.03 -8.52 18.25
N VAL A 260 -27.71 -8.42 18.15
CA VAL A 260 -26.85 -7.57 18.97
C VAL A 260 -26.38 -6.41 18.11
N LYS A 261 -26.56 -5.18 18.58
CA LYS A 261 -26.12 -3.98 17.87
C LYS A 261 -24.66 -3.62 18.18
N GLY A 262 -24.00 -2.93 17.24
CA GLY A 262 -22.60 -2.50 17.40
C GLY A 262 -21.62 -3.65 17.45
N HIS A 263 -22.02 -4.80 16.91
CA HIS A 263 -21.31 -6.06 16.94
C HIS A 263 -21.24 -6.65 15.53
N ALA A 264 -20.18 -7.40 15.25
CA ALA A 264 -19.93 -8.00 13.95
C ALA A 264 -20.30 -9.48 13.96
N TYR A 265 -20.96 -9.90 12.89
CA TYR A 265 -21.41 -11.25 12.61
C TYR A 265 -20.67 -11.78 11.38
N SER A 266 -20.59 -13.10 11.23
CA SER A 266 -20.08 -13.74 10.00
C SER A 266 -21.23 -14.27 9.16
N ILE A 267 -21.09 -14.27 7.84
CA ILE A 267 -22.03 -14.93 6.93
C ILE A 267 -21.36 -16.18 6.39
N THR A 268 -21.97 -17.33 6.62
CA THR A 268 -21.35 -18.65 6.36
C THR A 268 -21.99 -19.41 5.21
N ALA A 269 -23.17 -18.98 4.74
CA ALA A 269 -23.81 -19.51 3.54
C ALA A 269 -24.86 -18.54 2.98
N ALA A 270 -25.14 -18.66 1.68
CA ALA A 270 -26.25 -17.98 1.02
C ALA A 270 -26.85 -18.95 0.00
N GLU A 271 -28.09 -19.37 0.24
CA GLU A 271 -28.73 -20.47 -0.49
C GLU A 271 -30.16 -20.11 -0.91
N GLN A 272 -30.64 -20.80 -1.94
CA GLN A 272 -32.00 -20.65 -2.44
C GLN A 272 -32.79 -21.93 -2.18
N VAL A 273 -33.98 -21.78 -1.59
CA VAL A 273 -34.85 -22.91 -1.26
C VAL A 273 -36.23 -22.74 -1.88
N HIS A 274 -36.90 -23.85 -2.20
CA HIS A 274 -38.28 -23.82 -2.63
C HIS A 274 -39.20 -23.84 -1.40
N HIS A 275 -39.99 -22.78 -1.24
CA HIS A 275 -41.00 -22.69 -0.20
C HIS A 275 -42.32 -22.23 -0.82
N LEU A 276 -43.37 -23.06 -0.65
CA LEU A 276 -44.72 -22.79 -1.18
C LEU A 276 -44.79 -22.52 -2.70
N GLY A 277 -43.92 -23.16 -3.47
CA GLY A 277 -43.86 -22.99 -4.93
C GLY A 277 -43.15 -21.72 -5.40
N SER A 278 -42.59 -20.95 -4.47
CA SER A 278 -41.71 -19.80 -4.74
C SER A 278 -40.29 -20.09 -4.28
N LEU A 279 -39.32 -19.49 -4.96
CA LEU A 279 -37.92 -19.52 -4.54
C LEU A 279 -37.72 -18.46 -3.44
N VAL A 280 -37.06 -18.83 -2.35
CA VAL A 280 -36.74 -17.93 -1.23
C VAL A 280 -35.23 -17.88 -1.05
N ASP A 281 -34.70 -16.66 -1.01
CA ASP A 281 -33.30 -16.38 -0.76
C ASP A 281 -33.04 -16.38 0.75
N LEU A 282 -32.15 -17.28 1.21
CA LEU A 282 -31.77 -17.43 2.61
C LEU A 282 -30.29 -17.12 2.81
N VAL A 283 -29.98 -16.50 3.95
CA VAL A 283 -28.63 -16.19 4.39
C VAL A 283 -28.41 -16.87 5.74
N ARG A 284 -27.29 -17.58 5.89
CA ARG A 284 -26.86 -18.15 7.16
C ARG A 284 -25.86 -17.22 7.82
N ILE A 285 -26.18 -16.79 9.03
CA ILE A 285 -25.42 -15.83 9.81
C ILE A 285 -24.96 -16.50 11.09
N ARG A 286 -23.73 -16.20 11.51
CA ARG A 286 -23.10 -16.70 12.71
C ARG A 286 -22.80 -15.56 13.68
N ASN A 287 -23.29 -15.69 14.90
CA ASN A 287 -22.87 -14.90 16.04
C ASN A 287 -21.54 -15.45 16.58
N PRO A 288 -20.45 -14.66 16.64
CA PRO A 288 -19.16 -15.13 17.14
C PRO A 288 -19.19 -15.48 18.64
N TRP A 289 -20.15 -14.98 19.42
CA TRP A 289 -20.35 -15.42 20.81
C TRP A 289 -20.75 -16.89 20.93
N GLY A 290 -21.27 -17.48 19.85
CA GLY A 290 -21.67 -18.88 19.82
C GLY A 290 -22.90 -19.23 20.64
N GLN A 291 -23.64 -18.20 21.01
CA GLN A 291 -24.92 -18.26 21.71
C GLN A 291 -25.70 -17.03 21.28
N VAL A 292 -27.00 -17.00 21.58
CA VAL A 292 -27.92 -15.89 21.25
C VAL A 292 -28.15 -15.78 19.73
N GLU A 293 -29.25 -16.41 19.30
CA GLU A 293 -29.65 -16.54 17.90
C GLU A 293 -30.93 -15.78 17.58
N TRP A 294 -31.13 -15.50 16.29
CA TRP A 294 -32.33 -14.92 15.70
C TRP A 294 -33.58 -15.73 16.03
N THR A 295 -34.66 -15.06 16.43
CA THR A 295 -35.94 -15.71 16.79
C THR A 295 -37.08 -15.41 15.81
N GLY A 296 -36.77 -14.92 14.61
CA GLY A 296 -37.76 -14.60 13.58
C GLY A 296 -38.01 -15.74 12.60
N ALA A 297 -38.51 -15.40 11.41
CA ALA A 297 -38.71 -16.39 10.34
C ALA A 297 -37.37 -17.08 9.98
N TRP A 298 -37.44 -18.37 9.66
CA TRP A 298 -36.28 -19.22 9.36
C TRP A 298 -35.27 -19.46 10.50
N SER A 299 -35.54 -18.99 11.73
CA SER A 299 -34.79 -19.44 12.91
C SER A 299 -34.84 -20.97 13.04
N ASP A 300 -33.96 -21.55 13.82
CA ASP A 300 -33.84 -23.01 13.99
C ASP A 300 -35.17 -23.68 14.37
N ASP A 301 -35.92 -23.07 15.30
CA ASP A 301 -37.24 -23.56 15.74
C ASP A 301 -38.42 -23.09 14.86
N SER A 302 -38.16 -22.46 13.70
CA SER A 302 -39.24 -21.90 12.86
C SER A 302 -40.05 -22.98 12.14
N LYS A 303 -41.37 -22.77 12.08
CA LYS A 303 -42.30 -23.60 11.30
C LYS A 303 -42.17 -23.41 9.79
N ASP A 304 -41.45 -22.38 9.34
CA ASP A 304 -41.18 -22.17 7.91
C ASP A 304 -40.43 -23.37 7.31
N TRP A 305 -39.62 -24.06 8.12
CA TRP A 305 -38.89 -25.25 7.74
C TRP A 305 -39.75 -26.50 7.49
N ASP A 306 -40.99 -26.53 8.00
CA ASP A 306 -41.87 -27.71 7.86
C ASP A 306 -42.32 -27.95 6.42
N ARG A 307 -42.17 -26.93 5.56
CA ARG A 307 -42.67 -26.89 4.18
C ARG A 307 -41.57 -26.88 3.13
N VAL A 308 -40.32 -27.08 3.53
CA VAL A 308 -39.16 -27.26 2.64
C VAL A 308 -38.96 -28.75 2.42
N GLU A 309 -38.65 -29.13 1.18
CA GLU A 309 -38.37 -30.53 0.84
C GLU A 309 -37.21 -31.09 1.69
N PRO A 310 -37.33 -32.32 2.25
CA PRO A 310 -36.30 -32.88 3.13
C PRO A 310 -34.90 -32.95 2.51
N GLU A 311 -34.80 -33.13 1.19
CA GLU A 311 -33.53 -33.16 0.47
C GLU A 311 -32.85 -31.79 0.40
N GLU A 312 -33.62 -30.70 0.24
CA GLU A 312 -33.11 -29.32 0.30
C GLU A 312 -32.74 -28.96 1.73
N LYS A 313 -33.60 -29.31 2.70
CA LYS A 313 -33.35 -29.07 4.12
C LYS A 313 -32.09 -29.78 4.62
N LYS A 314 -31.79 -30.99 4.11
CA LYS A 314 -30.57 -31.73 4.47
C LYS A 314 -29.28 -31.11 3.93
N LYS A 315 -29.35 -30.33 2.84
CA LYS A 315 -28.20 -29.60 2.28
C LYS A 315 -27.87 -28.34 3.09
N LEU A 316 -28.86 -27.80 3.79
CA LEU A 316 -28.70 -26.70 4.73
C LEU A 316 -28.25 -27.34 6.05
N ASP A 317 -26.96 -27.21 6.36
CA ASP A 317 -26.37 -27.76 7.58
C ASP A 317 -27.11 -27.19 8.80
N TYR A 318 -27.93 -28.05 9.41
CA TYR A 318 -28.84 -27.74 10.52
C TYR A 318 -28.20 -28.31 11.79
N SER A 319 -27.61 -27.44 12.60
CA SER A 319 -27.07 -27.74 13.93
C SER A 319 -27.81 -26.87 14.95
N ALA A 320 -28.06 -27.41 16.15
CA ALA A 320 -28.84 -26.72 17.16
C ALA A 320 -27.95 -25.99 18.19
N ASP A 321 -28.27 -24.71 18.44
CA ASP A 321 -27.69 -23.77 19.42
C ASP A 321 -26.16 -23.68 19.36
N ASP A 322 -25.66 -23.34 18.19
CA ASP A 322 -24.28 -23.00 17.96
C ASP A 322 -24.12 -21.54 17.52
N GLY A 323 -25.07 -20.65 17.78
CA GLY A 323 -24.98 -19.26 17.36
C GLY A 323 -25.04 -19.05 15.84
N GLU A 324 -25.18 -20.09 15.01
CA GLU A 324 -25.57 -19.97 13.61
C GLU A 324 -27.09 -20.02 13.46
N PHE A 325 -27.63 -19.20 12.57
CA PHE A 325 -29.03 -19.22 12.24
C PHE A 325 -29.23 -18.82 10.79
N TRP A 326 -30.33 -19.28 10.21
CA TRP A 326 -30.80 -18.82 8.91
C TRP A 326 -31.80 -17.67 9.07
N MET A 327 -31.81 -16.78 8.09
CA MET A 327 -32.85 -15.77 7.94
C MET A 327 -33.12 -15.50 6.46
N SER A 328 -34.29 -14.93 6.16
CA SER A 328 -34.57 -14.50 4.78
C SER A 328 -33.65 -13.33 4.39
N TYR A 329 -33.25 -13.26 3.13
CA TYR A 329 -32.46 -12.14 2.62
C TYR A 329 -33.19 -10.79 2.81
N SER A 330 -34.52 -10.78 2.70
CA SER A 330 -35.33 -9.59 3.00
C SER A 330 -35.23 -9.15 4.46
N ASP A 331 -35.24 -10.10 5.40
CA ASP A 331 -35.07 -9.78 6.82
C ASP A 331 -33.63 -9.30 7.07
N PHE A 332 -32.64 -9.94 6.46
CA PHE A 332 -31.22 -9.55 6.55
C PHE A 332 -31.03 -8.08 6.17
N VAL A 333 -31.49 -7.67 4.98
CA VAL A 333 -31.42 -6.28 4.50
C VAL A 333 -32.16 -5.31 5.42
N SER A 334 -33.24 -5.76 6.07
CA SER A 334 -34.02 -4.91 6.99
C SER A 334 -33.41 -4.74 8.38
N GLN A 335 -32.69 -5.76 8.88
CA GLN A 335 -32.19 -5.82 10.25
C GLN A 335 -30.73 -5.36 10.36
N PHE A 336 -29.92 -5.67 9.34
CA PHE A 336 -28.50 -5.32 9.30
C PHE A 336 -28.28 -4.00 8.58
N SER A 337 -27.19 -3.33 8.91
CA SER A 337 -26.83 -2.02 8.33
C SER A 337 -25.73 -2.14 7.29
N CYS A 338 -24.76 -3.02 7.53
CA CYS A 338 -23.58 -3.16 6.67
C CYS A 338 -23.29 -4.63 6.38
N LEU A 339 -22.89 -4.89 5.13
CA LEU A 339 -22.30 -6.14 4.66
C LEU A 339 -20.86 -5.87 4.21
N GLU A 340 -19.93 -6.69 4.68
CA GLU A 340 -18.51 -6.64 4.39
C GLU A 340 -18.10 -7.96 3.70
N ILE A 341 -17.42 -7.90 2.55
CA ILE A 341 -16.97 -9.08 1.79
C ILE A 341 -15.47 -8.98 1.59
N CYS A 342 -14.69 -9.93 2.08
CA CYS A 342 -13.26 -10.03 1.82
C CYS A 342 -12.96 -11.14 0.79
N ASN A 343 -12.70 -10.73 -0.44
CA ASN A 343 -12.32 -11.63 -1.53
C ASN A 343 -10.86 -12.05 -1.38
N LEU A 344 -10.62 -13.35 -1.35
CA LEU A 344 -9.28 -13.91 -1.14
C LEU A 344 -8.43 -13.87 -2.42
N VAL A 345 -7.11 -13.73 -2.25
CA VAL A 345 -6.14 -13.89 -3.34
C VAL A 345 -5.96 -15.38 -3.68
N PRO A 346 -5.60 -15.76 -4.92
CA PRO A 346 -5.43 -17.15 -5.36
C PRO A 346 -4.55 -17.98 -4.42
N ASP A 347 -3.46 -17.39 -3.92
CA ASP A 347 -2.51 -18.06 -3.01
C ASP A 347 -3.16 -18.52 -1.69
N MET A 348 -4.36 -18.02 -1.39
CA MET A 348 -5.14 -18.41 -0.21
C MET A 348 -6.00 -19.66 -0.42
N LEU A 349 -6.30 -20.06 -1.65
CA LEU A 349 -7.17 -21.21 -1.94
C LEU A 349 -6.32 -22.41 -2.36
N SER A 350 -6.31 -23.48 -1.55
CA SER A 350 -5.52 -24.68 -1.83
C SER A 350 -6.24 -25.72 -2.69
N SER A 351 -7.47 -25.43 -3.13
CA SER A 351 -8.34 -26.36 -3.87
C SER A 351 -8.63 -25.82 -5.26
N ASP A 352 -8.39 -26.65 -6.28
CA ASP A 352 -8.76 -26.37 -7.67
C ASP A 352 -10.28 -26.36 -7.91
N GLU A 353 -11.08 -26.73 -6.89
CA GLU A 353 -12.55 -26.75 -6.96
C GLU A 353 -13.20 -25.37 -6.78
N VAL A 354 -12.44 -24.39 -6.28
CA VAL A 354 -12.91 -23.02 -5.97
C VAL A 354 -12.36 -22.07 -7.03
N GLY A 355 -13.23 -21.27 -7.67
CA GLY A 355 -12.78 -20.26 -8.62
C GLY A 355 -11.86 -19.23 -7.95
N HIS A 356 -10.90 -18.68 -8.69
CA HIS A 356 -9.91 -17.74 -8.17
C HIS A 356 -9.98 -16.39 -8.87
N TRP A 357 -9.71 -15.31 -8.12
CA TRP A 357 -9.56 -13.97 -8.68
C TRP A 357 -8.17 -13.80 -9.27
N ASN A 358 -8.06 -13.22 -10.46
CA ASN A 358 -6.78 -12.70 -10.93
C ASN A 358 -6.45 -11.42 -10.17
N TYR A 359 -5.18 -11.17 -9.84
CA TYR A 359 -4.80 -9.98 -9.07
C TYR A 359 -3.51 -9.34 -9.59
N ALA A 360 -3.43 -8.01 -9.53
CA ALA A 360 -2.18 -7.26 -9.52
C ALA A 360 -2.13 -6.29 -8.35
N GLU A 361 -0.91 -6.05 -7.90
CA GLU A 361 -0.60 -5.08 -6.87
C GLU A 361 0.47 -4.12 -7.36
N PHE A 362 0.26 -2.83 -7.12
CA PHE A 362 1.18 -1.77 -7.46
C PHE A 362 1.50 -0.91 -6.25
N GLU A 363 2.77 -0.69 -5.95
CA GLU A 363 3.18 0.24 -4.92
C GLU A 363 3.32 1.67 -5.46
N GLY A 364 2.86 2.64 -4.68
CA GLY A 364 2.95 4.06 -5.04
C GLY A 364 3.15 4.99 -3.85
N ALA A 365 3.45 6.25 -4.15
CA ALA A 365 3.56 7.30 -3.16
C ALA A 365 3.15 8.66 -3.71
N TRP A 366 2.44 9.43 -2.89
CA TRP A 366 2.20 10.86 -3.05
C TRP A 366 3.31 11.63 -2.34
N ARG A 367 4.15 12.33 -3.10
CA ARG A 367 5.19 13.23 -2.57
C ARG A 367 4.87 14.66 -2.94
N VAL A 368 4.97 15.55 -1.95
CA VAL A 368 4.76 16.99 -2.12
C VAL A 368 5.71 17.52 -3.20
N GLY A 369 5.17 18.32 -4.12
CA GLY A 369 5.95 18.85 -5.23
C GLY A 369 6.44 17.77 -6.18
N SER A 370 5.71 16.67 -6.41
CA SER A 370 6.06 15.72 -7.47
C SER A 370 4.89 14.86 -7.93
N THR A 371 4.26 14.16 -6.99
CA THR A 371 3.18 13.18 -7.26
C THR A 371 1.95 13.37 -6.39
N ALA A 372 1.98 14.27 -5.41
CA ALA A 372 0.83 14.65 -4.59
C ALA A 372 -0.06 15.66 -5.33
N GLY A 373 -0.71 15.20 -6.40
CA GLY A 373 -1.45 16.05 -7.34
C GLY A 373 -2.85 16.47 -6.89
N GLY A 374 -3.41 15.84 -5.86
CA GLY A 374 -4.80 16.04 -5.44
C GLY A 374 -5.79 15.45 -6.43
N CYS A 375 -7.09 15.55 -6.16
CA CYS A 375 -8.13 15.00 -7.03
C CYS A 375 -8.43 15.90 -8.24
N ARG A 376 -9.42 15.54 -9.07
CA ARG A 376 -9.80 16.30 -10.28
C ARG A 376 -10.18 17.77 -10.01
N ASN A 377 -10.56 18.11 -8.78
CA ASN A 377 -10.82 19.49 -8.36
C ASN A 377 -9.55 20.38 -8.39
N SER A 378 -8.37 19.77 -8.50
CA SER A 378 -7.08 20.45 -8.65
C SER A 378 -6.51 20.22 -10.07
N PRO A 379 -7.10 20.83 -11.12
CA PRO A 379 -6.79 20.49 -12.51
C PRO A 379 -5.33 20.76 -12.91
N ALA A 380 -4.70 21.77 -12.30
CA ALA A 380 -3.30 22.11 -12.54
C ALA A 380 -2.35 20.97 -12.14
N THR A 381 -2.71 20.20 -11.11
CA THR A 381 -1.80 19.24 -10.48
C THR A 381 -2.27 17.79 -10.59
N PHE A 382 -3.53 17.52 -10.94
CA PHE A 382 -4.12 16.17 -11.01
C PHE A 382 -3.33 15.19 -11.89
N CYS A 383 -2.81 15.64 -13.03
CA CYS A 383 -2.02 14.81 -13.96
C CYS A 383 -0.69 14.31 -13.35
N SER A 384 -0.23 14.92 -12.26
CA SER A 384 1.02 14.57 -11.56
C SER A 384 0.89 13.34 -10.66
N ASN A 385 -0.33 12.92 -10.33
CA ASN A 385 -0.56 11.67 -9.60
C ASN A 385 0.00 10.47 -10.38
N PRO A 386 0.41 9.40 -9.68
CA PRO A 386 0.76 8.13 -10.32
C PRO A 386 -0.37 7.62 -11.22
N GLN A 387 -0.03 6.92 -12.29
CA GLN A 387 -1.00 6.34 -13.24
C GLN A 387 -0.63 4.88 -13.47
N PHE A 388 -1.61 4.00 -13.36
CA PHE A 388 -1.46 2.56 -13.53
C PHE A 388 -2.35 2.09 -14.66
N PHE A 389 -1.84 1.23 -15.52
CA PHE A 389 -2.53 0.82 -16.74
C PHE A 389 -2.95 -0.63 -16.63
N ILE A 390 -4.20 -0.92 -17.03
CA ILE A 390 -4.76 -2.27 -17.06
C ILE A 390 -5.41 -2.50 -18.42
N ARG A 391 -5.37 -3.75 -18.89
CA ARG A 391 -6.03 -4.18 -20.12
C ARG A 391 -6.98 -5.34 -19.81
N LEU A 392 -8.22 -5.19 -20.23
CA LEU A 392 -9.29 -6.17 -20.06
C LEU A 392 -9.62 -6.76 -21.42
N GLU A 393 -9.51 -8.08 -21.57
CA GLU A 393 -9.75 -8.77 -22.85
C GLU A 393 -11.03 -9.60 -22.82
N ASP A 394 -11.17 -10.45 -21.81
CA ASP A 394 -12.27 -11.41 -21.70
C ASP A 394 -13.38 -10.93 -20.76
N VAL A 395 -14.63 -11.16 -21.16
CA VAL A 395 -15.82 -10.92 -20.34
C VAL A 395 -16.04 -12.06 -19.33
N ASP A 396 -16.78 -11.76 -18.26
CA ASP A 396 -17.10 -12.76 -17.23
C ASP A 396 -17.97 -13.90 -17.79
N ASP A 397 -17.72 -15.16 -17.38
CA ASP A 397 -18.51 -16.32 -17.82
C ASP A 397 -19.93 -16.33 -17.19
N GLU A 398 -20.01 -15.93 -15.91
CA GLU A 398 -21.26 -15.85 -15.13
C GLU A 398 -21.43 -14.41 -14.59
N PRO A 399 -22.00 -13.48 -15.38
CA PRO A 399 -22.23 -12.10 -14.93
C PRO A 399 -23.26 -12.07 -13.78
N HIS A 400 -22.95 -11.32 -12.73
CA HIS A 400 -23.77 -11.25 -11.51
C HIS A 400 -25.08 -10.47 -11.71
N ASP A 401 -25.11 -9.59 -12.70
CA ASP A 401 -26.21 -8.70 -13.11
C ASP A 401 -26.88 -9.16 -14.42
N GLY A 402 -26.34 -10.19 -15.09
CA GLY A 402 -26.82 -10.67 -16.38
C GLY A 402 -26.32 -9.87 -17.59
N GLU A 403 -25.41 -8.91 -17.41
CA GLU A 403 -24.84 -8.11 -18.49
C GLU A 403 -23.38 -8.51 -18.82
N ASP A 404 -23.06 -8.54 -20.11
CA ASP A 404 -21.71 -8.85 -20.58
C ASP A 404 -20.74 -7.72 -20.21
N GLY A 405 -19.61 -8.08 -19.63
CA GLY A 405 -18.55 -7.15 -19.26
C GLY A 405 -17.51 -7.81 -18.35
N CYS A 406 -16.42 -7.09 -18.11
CA CYS A 406 -15.33 -7.51 -17.24
C CYS A 406 -15.57 -6.96 -15.84
N THR A 407 -15.69 -7.83 -14.83
CA THR A 407 -15.75 -7.41 -13.42
C THR A 407 -14.34 -7.06 -12.94
N VAL A 408 -14.20 -5.85 -12.39
CA VAL A 408 -12.95 -5.31 -11.83
C VAL A 408 -13.20 -4.76 -10.43
N LEU A 409 -12.47 -5.26 -9.44
CA LEU A 409 -12.39 -4.66 -8.11
C LEU A 409 -11.09 -3.85 -8.03
N VAL A 410 -11.19 -2.59 -7.62
CA VAL A 410 -10.01 -1.73 -7.42
C VAL A 410 -9.95 -1.30 -5.97
N GLY A 411 -8.86 -1.62 -5.28
CA GLY A 411 -8.59 -1.26 -3.90
C GLY A 411 -7.40 -0.32 -3.78
N LEU A 412 -7.59 0.86 -3.18
CA LEU A 412 -6.53 1.83 -2.91
C LEU A 412 -6.32 1.94 -1.40
N MET A 413 -5.23 1.34 -0.91
CA MET A 413 -4.91 1.30 0.53
C MET A 413 -3.73 2.20 0.87
N GLN A 414 -3.87 3.08 1.86
CA GLN A 414 -2.78 3.91 2.39
C GLN A 414 -2.02 3.21 3.53
N LYS A 415 -0.68 3.29 3.50
CA LYS A 415 0.20 2.59 4.45
C LYS A 415 0.41 3.38 5.75
N GLY A 416 0.54 2.66 6.88
CA GLY A 416 1.09 3.20 8.13
C GLY A 416 0.13 3.98 9.03
N ALA A 417 -1.14 4.11 8.63
CA ALA A 417 -2.16 4.91 9.32
C ALA A 417 -2.24 4.73 10.84
N ARG A 418 -2.35 3.48 11.31
CA ARG A 418 -2.51 3.16 12.74
C ARG A 418 -1.27 3.54 13.57
N ARG A 419 -0.07 3.39 12.99
CA ARG A 419 1.21 3.76 13.63
C ARG A 419 1.37 5.27 13.78
N GLU A 420 0.78 6.04 12.86
CA GLU A 420 0.86 7.50 12.84
C GLU A 420 -0.13 8.17 13.82
N ARG A 421 -1.19 7.46 14.26
CA ARG A 421 -2.19 7.98 15.24
C ARG A 421 -1.56 8.48 16.54
N ARG A 422 -0.49 7.83 17.03
CA ARG A 422 0.23 8.27 18.24
C ARG A 422 0.88 9.64 18.10
N PHE A 423 1.07 10.12 16.87
CA PHE A 423 1.60 11.45 16.55
C PHE A 423 0.49 12.45 16.19
N GLY A 424 -0.79 12.09 16.38
CA GLY A 424 -1.93 12.94 16.05
C GLY A 424 -2.11 13.17 14.55
N ARG A 425 -1.60 12.26 13.71
CA ARG A 425 -1.75 12.32 12.26
C ARG A 425 -2.87 11.39 11.83
N ASP A 426 -3.85 11.96 11.14
CA ASP A 426 -5.00 11.23 10.61
C ASP A 426 -4.74 10.67 9.21
N LEU A 427 -5.59 9.72 8.81
CA LEU A 427 -5.69 9.20 7.45
C LEU A 427 -5.91 10.34 6.44
N ASN A 428 -5.27 10.25 5.28
CA ASN A 428 -5.61 11.12 4.17
C ASN A 428 -6.99 10.73 3.62
N THR A 429 -7.76 11.71 3.15
CA THR A 429 -8.93 11.44 2.32
C THR A 429 -8.46 10.99 0.94
N ILE A 430 -8.74 9.75 0.55
CA ILE A 430 -8.23 9.11 -0.67
C ILE A 430 -9.36 8.66 -1.61
N GLY A 431 -9.01 8.48 -2.88
CA GLY A 431 -9.91 7.99 -3.91
C GLY A 431 -9.18 7.85 -5.25
N PHE A 432 -9.87 7.32 -6.26
CA PHE A 432 -9.27 7.09 -7.58
C PHE A 432 -10.26 7.34 -8.72
N ALA A 433 -9.72 7.53 -9.92
CA ALA A 433 -10.50 7.67 -11.15
C ALA A 433 -9.92 6.79 -12.25
N ILE A 434 -10.80 6.21 -13.08
CA ILE A 434 -10.47 5.30 -14.16
C ILE A 434 -10.83 5.96 -15.49
N TYR A 435 -9.92 5.93 -16.46
CA TYR A 435 -10.11 6.53 -17.79
C TYR A 435 -9.84 5.49 -18.87
N GLU A 436 -10.76 5.36 -19.82
CA GLU A 436 -10.53 4.60 -21.05
C GLU A 436 -9.61 5.40 -21.98
N TYR A 437 -8.61 4.73 -22.54
CA TYR A 437 -7.78 5.26 -23.60
C TYR A 437 -7.75 4.31 -24.81
N LYS A 438 -7.42 4.85 -25.97
CA LYS A 438 -7.34 4.09 -27.22
C LYS A 438 -5.98 4.36 -27.85
N GLY A 439 -5.10 3.36 -27.86
CA GLY A 439 -3.94 3.30 -28.75
C GLY A 439 -2.98 4.48 -28.65
N ARG A 440 -2.28 4.62 -27.52
CA ARG A 440 -0.97 5.29 -27.47
C ARG A 440 -0.01 4.43 -26.67
N THR A 441 1.05 3.97 -27.33
CA THR A 441 2.20 3.32 -26.68
C THR A 441 2.72 4.20 -25.55
N ASN A 442 2.85 3.65 -24.34
CA ASN A 442 3.66 4.10 -23.20
C ASN A 442 3.70 5.60 -22.80
N VAL A 443 2.68 6.40 -23.13
CA VAL A 443 2.65 7.81 -22.74
C VAL A 443 1.59 8.02 -21.65
N ARG A 444 2.08 8.26 -20.43
CA ARG A 444 1.33 8.83 -19.31
C ARG A 444 0.32 9.86 -19.80
N LEU A 445 -0.94 9.74 -19.38
CA LEU A 445 -2.01 10.65 -19.78
C LEU A 445 -1.72 12.07 -19.27
N GLY A 446 -1.58 13.01 -20.20
CA GLY A 446 -1.36 14.42 -19.91
C GLY A 446 -2.64 15.16 -19.49
N PRO A 447 -2.52 16.45 -19.13
CA PRO A 447 -3.67 17.31 -18.85
C PRO A 447 -4.68 17.36 -20.00
N ASP A 448 -4.20 17.27 -21.24
CA ASP A 448 -5.01 17.25 -22.46
C ASP A 448 -6.03 16.11 -22.45
N VAL A 449 -5.66 14.93 -21.97
CA VAL A 449 -6.57 13.78 -21.88
C VAL A 449 -7.38 13.83 -20.60
N LEU A 450 -6.72 14.01 -19.45
CA LEU A 450 -7.35 13.88 -18.14
C LEU A 450 -8.35 14.99 -17.83
N LEU A 451 -8.15 16.20 -18.37
CA LEU A 451 -9.06 17.32 -18.15
C LEU A 451 -10.20 17.37 -19.17
N GLN A 452 -9.97 16.91 -20.42
CA GLN A 452 -10.98 16.94 -21.46
C GLN A 452 -11.93 15.74 -21.42
N LYS A 453 -11.43 14.55 -21.10
CA LYS A 453 -12.28 13.35 -20.98
C LYS A 453 -12.89 13.24 -19.60
N THR A 454 -14.08 12.66 -19.53
CA THR A 454 -14.69 12.19 -18.28
C THR A 454 -14.11 10.84 -17.90
N ALA A 455 -13.95 10.61 -16.61
CA ALA A 455 -13.62 9.28 -16.10
C ALA A 455 -14.76 8.31 -16.45
N VAL A 456 -14.41 7.09 -16.88
CA VAL A 456 -15.40 6.03 -17.17
C VAL A 456 -15.92 5.39 -15.89
N ALA A 457 -15.08 5.38 -14.85
CA ALA A 457 -15.42 4.93 -13.51
C ALA A 457 -14.56 5.71 -12.49
N ARG A 458 -14.99 5.75 -11.23
CA ARG A 458 -14.28 6.41 -10.13
C ARG A 458 -14.79 5.87 -8.81
N SER A 459 -14.02 6.06 -7.74
CA SER A 459 -14.56 5.84 -6.40
C SER A 459 -15.76 6.76 -6.16
N GLN A 460 -16.82 6.24 -5.53
CA GLN A 460 -18.06 7.00 -5.35
C GLN A 460 -17.82 8.25 -4.52
N THR A 461 -17.02 8.09 -3.46
CA THR A 461 -16.60 9.17 -2.58
C THR A 461 -15.09 9.16 -2.38
N PHE A 462 -14.56 10.32 -1.99
CA PHE A 462 -13.24 10.43 -1.41
C PHE A 462 -13.43 10.39 0.10
N ILE A 463 -12.86 9.38 0.76
CA ILE A 463 -13.09 9.13 2.18
C ILE A 463 -11.77 8.88 2.91
N ASN A 464 -11.73 9.21 4.20
CA ASN A 464 -10.58 9.06 5.08
C ASN A 464 -10.54 7.67 5.73
N LEU A 465 -10.57 6.63 4.90
CA LEU A 465 -10.41 5.23 5.33
C LEU A 465 -9.02 4.69 5.01
N ARG A 466 -8.65 3.59 5.67
CA ARG A 466 -7.40 2.87 5.39
C ARG A 466 -7.35 2.41 3.93
N GLU A 467 -8.45 1.87 3.42
CA GLU A 467 -8.62 1.49 2.02
C GLU A 467 -9.95 2.00 1.48
N VAL A 468 -9.94 2.36 0.20
CA VAL A 468 -11.13 2.63 -0.60
C VAL A 468 -11.18 1.61 -1.72
N SER A 469 -12.22 0.80 -1.72
CA SER A 469 -12.41 -0.29 -2.68
C SER A 469 -13.78 -0.21 -3.33
N GLU A 470 -13.83 -0.48 -4.64
CA GLU A 470 -15.07 -0.41 -5.41
C GLU A 470 -15.09 -1.47 -6.51
N ARG A 471 -16.30 -1.96 -6.81
CA ARG A 471 -16.58 -2.89 -7.88
C ARG A 471 -17.07 -2.17 -9.12
N PHE A 472 -16.48 -2.51 -10.26
CA PHE A 472 -16.84 -1.99 -11.57
C PHE A 472 -17.12 -3.11 -12.55
N LYS A 473 -18.03 -2.82 -13.48
CA LYS A 473 -18.26 -3.60 -14.70
C LYS A 473 -17.80 -2.73 -15.87
N LEU A 474 -16.72 -3.14 -16.54
CA LEU A 474 -16.12 -2.38 -17.64
C LEU A 474 -16.13 -3.23 -18.92
N PRO A 475 -16.37 -2.64 -20.11
CA PRO A 475 -16.21 -3.39 -21.35
C PRO A 475 -14.73 -3.75 -21.59
N PRO A 476 -14.43 -4.76 -22.42
CA PRO A 476 -13.06 -5.03 -22.86
C PRO A 476 -12.39 -3.78 -23.45
N GLY A 477 -11.16 -3.48 -23.02
CA GLY A 477 -10.48 -2.25 -23.38
C GLY A 477 -9.24 -1.93 -22.54
N GLU A 478 -8.64 -0.77 -22.80
CA GLU A 478 -7.45 -0.28 -22.10
C GLU A 478 -7.82 0.86 -21.15
N TYR A 479 -7.40 0.76 -19.89
CA TYR A 479 -7.78 1.70 -18.83
C TYR A 479 -6.58 2.20 -18.03
N ALA A 480 -6.64 3.46 -17.64
CA ALA A 480 -5.69 4.08 -16.70
C ALA A 480 -6.39 4.38 -15.37
N ILE A 481 -5.82 3.93 -14.27
CA ILE A 481 -6.25 4.20 -12.89
C ILE A 481 -5.34 5.28 -12.29
N ILE A 482 -5.94 6.36 -11.81
CA ILE A 482 -5.24 7.50 -11.19
C ILE A 482 -5.63 7.59 -9.73
N PRO A 483 -4.85 6.99 -8.80
CA PRO A 483 -5.06 7.15 -7.37
C PRO A 483 -4.55 8.50 -6.87
N SER A 484 -5.33 9.14 -6.01
CA SER A 484 -5.03 10.48 -5.50
C SER A 484 -5.56 10.68 -4.08
N THR A 485 -4.96 11.62 -3.36
CA THR A 485 -5.60 12.25 -2.21
C THR A 485 -6.64 13.27 -2.69
N PHE A 486 -7.60 13.63 -1.85
CA PHE A 486 -8.58 14.67 -2.18
C PHE A 486 -7.88 16.01 -2.41
N GLU A 487 -7.07 16.44 -1.43
CA GLU A 487 -6.29 17.67 -1.50
C GLU A 487 -4.92 17.41 -2.13
N PRO A 488 -4.38 18.37 -2.92
CA PRO A 488 -3.00 18.31 -3.38
C PRO A 488 -2.01 18.50 -2.22
N HIS A 489 -0.74 18.18 -2.45
CA HIS A 489 0.33 18.33 -1.46
C HIS A 489 0.18 17.51 -0.18
N ARG A 490 -0.68 16.49 -0.18
CA ARG A 490 -0.74 15.48 0.88
C ARG A 490 0.27 14.37 0.61
N GLN A 491 1.10 14.08 1.61
CA GLN A 491 2.08 13.00 1.52
C GLN A 491 1.47 11.67 1.97
N GLY A 492 1.87 10.58 1.33
CA GLY A 492 1.49 9.24 1.75
C GLY A 492 2.06 8.16 0.84
N SER A 493 2.19 6.95 1.37
CA SER A 493 2.48 5.75 0.59
C SER A 493 1.22 4.92 0.47
N PHE A 494 1.04 4.24 -0.65
CA PHE A 494 -0.14 3.43 -0.91
C PHE A 494 0.21 2.15 -1.67
N ILE A 495 -0.70 1.18 -1.61
CA ILE A 495 -0.81 0.10 -2.58
C ILE A 495 -2.10 0.29 -3.38
N LEU A 496 -2.03 0.01 -4.67
CA LEU A 496 -3.18 -0.13 -5.56
C LEU A 496 -3.31 -1.59 -5.93
N ARG A 497 -4.47 -2.18 -5.66
CA ARG A 497 -4.76 -3.58 -5.95
C ARG A 497 -5.89 -3.65 -6.96
N VAL A 498 -5.76 -4.52 -7.94
CA VAL A 498 -6.76 -4.72 -8.99
C VAL A 498 -7.06 -6.21 -9.06
N PHE A 499 -8.31 -6.58 -8.82
CA PHE A 499 -8.78 -7.96 -8.95
C PHE A 499 -9.74 -8.07 -10.13
N THR A 500 -9.59 -9.12 -10.94
CA THR A 500 -10.42 -9.38 -12.12
C THR A 500 -10.82 -10.85 -12.18
N GLU A 501 -11.99 -11.16 -12.73
CA GLU A 501 -12.43 -12.56 -12.86
C GLU A 501 -11.63 -13.33 -13.93
N LYS A 502 -11.20 -12.62 -14.99
CA LYS A 502 -10.36 -13.15 -16.07
C LYS A 502 -8.95 -12.56 -16.01
N GLU A 503 -7.97 -13.30 -16.54
CA GLU A 503 -6.58 -12.85 -16.59
C GLU A 503 -6.48 -11.53 -17.36
N PRO A 504 -6.01 -10.45 -16.72
CA PRO A 504 -5.76 -9.20 -17.41
C PRO A 504 -4.30 -9.13 -17.86
N ASP A 505 -4.05 -8.50 -19.01
CA ASP A 505 -2.68 -8.22 -19.47
C ASP A 505 -2.16 -6.96 -18.75
N PHE A 506 -1.42 -7.18 -17.66
CA PHE A 506 -0.71 -6.12 -16.96
C PHE A 506 0.59 -5.81 -17.71
N GLY A 507 0.54 -4.86 -18.64
CA GLY A 507 1.68 -4.49 -19.47
C GLY A 507 2.97 -4.26 -18.67
N HIS A 508 3.86 -5.25 -18.69
CA HIS A 508 5.25 -5.15 -18.27
C HIS A 508 6.13 -5.13 -19.53
N ASP A 509 6.97 -4.10 -19.61
CA ASP A 509 8.10 -3.93 -20.53
C ASP A 509 7.77 -3.78 -22.04
N ASP A 510 8.11 -2.63 -22.61
CA ASP A 510 9.42 -2.38 -23.23
C ASP A 510 9.32 -1.15 -24.15
N VAL A 511 10.44 -0.45 -24.29
CA VAL A 511 10.54 0.77 -25.11
C VAL A 511 10.17 0.49 -26.57
N ASP A 512 9.32 1.37 -27.11
CA ASP A 512 8.75 1.36 -28.46
C ASP A 512 9.76 1.01 -29.59
N PRO A 513 9.51 -0.05 -30.41
CA PRO A 513 10.27 -0.38 -31.62
C PRO A 513 10.21 0.69 -32.74
N HIS A 514 9.24 1.60 -32.70
CA HIS A 514 9.11 2.74 -33.62
C HIS A 514 10.11 3.87 -33.31
N PHE A 515 10.64 3.90 -32.08
CA PHE A 515 11.59 4.93 -31.64
C PHE A 515 12.98 4.80 -32.29
N LYS A 516 13.36 3.60 -32.75
CA LYS A 516 14.63 3.38 -33.49
C LYS A 516 14.64 4.03 -34.88
N ARG A 517 13.48 4.33 -35.48
CA ARG A 517 13.41 4.96 -36.81
C ARG A 517 13.34 6.48 -36.76
N LEU A 518 12.73 7.06 -35.71
CA LEU A 518 12.62 8.51 -35.57
C LEU A 518 13.95 9.18 -35.15
N PHE A 519 14.84 8.43 -34.49
CA PHE A 519 16.12 8.93 -33.99
C PHE A 519 17.18 9.19 -35.09
N VAL A 520 17.03 8.59 -36.28
CA VAL A 520 17.95 8.81 -37.42
C VAL A 520 17.55 10.04 -38.24
N GLN A 521 16.32 10.55 -38.07
CA GLN A 521 15.77 11.61 -38.93
C GLN A 521 15.92 13.02 -38.35
N ILE A 522 16.17 13.15 -37.04
CA ILE A 522 16.27 14.46 -36.35
C ILE A 522 17.73 14.95 -36.20
N CYS A 523 18.71 14.09 -36.51
CA CYS A 523 20.13 14.48 -36.53
C CYS A 523 20.55 15.00 -37.91
N GLY A 524 20.03 16.17 -38.32
CA GLY A 524 20.42 16.77 -39.58
C GLY A 524 19.94 18.20 -39.77
N ASN A 525 20.85 19.14 -39.55
CA ASN A 525 20.79 20.58 -39.86
C ASN A 525 20.09 21.50 -38.85
N VAL A 526 20.90 22.21 -38.08
CA VAL A 526 20.57 23.57 -37.63
C VAL A 526 21.70 24.49 -38.09
N ARG A 527 21.35 25.47 -38.94
CA ARG A 527 22.23 26.54 -39.41
C ARG A 527 22.27 27.65 -38.36
N THR A 528 23.45 28.27 -38.26
CA THR A 528 23.81 29.36 -37.36
C THR A 528 23.11 30.67 -37.69
N SER A 529 22.69 31.41 -36.66
CA SER A 529 22.60 32.88 -36.69
C SER A 529 22.83 33.46 -35.28
N ALA A 530 23.47 34.62 -35.22
CA ALA A 530 24.03 35.29 -34.03
C ALA A 530 22.97 36.01 -33.16
N PRO A 531 23.26 36.38 -31.89
CA PRO A 531 22.28 36.89 -30.93
C PRO A 531 22.18 38.43 -30.93
N PRO A 532 21.05 38.99 -30.46
CA PRO A 532 21.06 40.31 -29.84
C PRO A 532 20.63 40.27 -28.35
N ASP A 533 21.46 40.92 -27.54
CA ASP A 533 21.19 41.70 -26.33
C ASP A 533 20.26 41.17 -25.22
N GLY A 534 20.91 40.69 -24.15
CA GLY A 534 20.86 41.25 -22.80
C GLY A 534 19.53 41.76 -22.20
N ARG A 535 18.91 40.91 -21.36
CA ARG A 535 18.23 41.23 -20.10
C ARG A 535 18.04 39.94 -19.29
N SER A 536 18.31 39.98 -17.99
CA SER A 536 18.39 38.82 -17.09
C SER A 536 17.10 38.63 -16.28
N ASP A 537 16.28 37.67 -16.68
CA ASP A 537 14.99 37.31 -16.05
C ASP A 537 15.03 35.96 -15.29
N ILE A 538 16.22 35.47 -14.88
CA ILE A 538 16.37 34.13 -14.26
C ILE A 538 16.98 34.28 -12.86
N LYS A 539 16.33 33.71 -11.85
CA LYS A 539 16.91 33.53 -10.50
C LYS A 539 17.97 32.42 -10.57
N THR A 540 19.24 32.81 -10.57
CA THR A 540 20.36 31.87 -10.43
C THR A 540 21.51 32.62 -9.75
N ASP A 541 22.08 32.01 -8.71
CA ASP A 541 23.29 32.50 -8.02
C ASP A 541 24.59 32.08 -8.76
N GLY A 542 24.46 31.62 -10.02
CA GLY A 542 25.48 30.91 -10.79
C GLY A 542 25.30 29.39 -10.73
N PHE A 543 26.23 28.64 -11.34
CA PHE A 543 26.24 27.17 -11.26
C PHE A 543 26.93 26.70 -9.98
N SER A 544 26.34 25.72 -9.29
CA SER A 544 26.98 25.09 -8.14
C SER A 544 28.26 24.35 -8.53
N LEU A 545 29.20 24.22 -7.58
CA LEU A 545 30.43 23.46 -7.76
C LEU A 545 30.16 22.01 -8.20
N GLN A 546 29.05 21.44 -7.73
CA GLN A 546 28.59 20.11 -8.11
C GLN A 546 28.15 20.05 -9.58
N THR A 547 27.38 21.04 -10.05
CA THR A 547 27.01 21.17 -11.46
C THR A 547 28.25 21.29 -12.34
N CYS A 548 29.22 22.14 -11.96
CA CYS A 548 30.50 22.27 -12.66
C CYS A 548 31.30 20.96 -12.72
N ARG A 549 31.35 20.18 -11.64
CA ARG A 549 32.02 18.86 -11.62
C ARG A 549 31.33 17.83 -12.53
N ASN A 550 30.00 17.82 -12.57
CA ASN A 550 29.25 16.93 -13.46
C ASN A 550 29.48 17.30 -14.94
N ILE A 551 29.55 18.60 -15.24
CA ILE A 551 29.84 19.12 -16.59
C ILE A 551 31.21 18.64 -17.08
N ILE A 552 32.25 18.83 -16.26
CA ILE A 552 33.61 18.40 -16.60
C ILE A 552 33.62 16.89 -16.79
N SER A 553 33.03 16.12 -15.87
CA SER A 553 32.94 14.65 -16.00
C SER A 553 32.21 14.16 -17.27
N LEU A 554 31.27 14.94 -17.80
CA LEU A 554 30.52 14.58 -19.01
C LEU A 554 31.29 14.91 -20.30
N LEU A 555 31.97 16.06 -20.32
CA LEU A 555 32.51 16.70 -21.52
C LEU A 555 34.03 16.63 -21.66
N ASP A 556 34.76 16.32 -20.58
CA ASP A 556 36.21 16.11 -20.57
C ASP A 556 36.53 14.80 -21.31
N MET A 557 36.74 14.92 -22.62
CA MET A 557 37.00 13.80 -23.51
C MET A 557 38.50 13.48 -23.59
N ASP A 558 39.36 14.39 -23.16
CA ASP A 558 40.83 14.27 -23.18
C ASP A 558 41.44 13.93 -21.80
N GLY A 559 40.63 13.88 -20.75
CA GLY A 559 41.03 13.54 -19.38
C GLY A 559 41.84 14.65 -18.70
N SER A 560 41.77 15.88 -19.22
CA SER A 560 42.55 17.02 -18.73
C SER A 560 42.03 17.60 -17.42
N SER A 561 40.86 17.16 -16.94
CA SER A 561 40.12 17.75 -15.83
C SER A 561 39.77 19.24 -16.06
N LYS A 562 39.74 19.65 -17.33
CA LYS A 562 39.46 21.01 -17.80
C LYS A 562 38.56 20.93 -19.02
N LEU A 563 38.04 22.08 -19.47
CA LEU A 563 37.28 22.17 -20.72
C LEU A 563 38.13 22.87 -21.78
N GLY A 564 38.47 22.16 -22.84
CA GLY A 564 39.04 22.75 -24.05
C GLY A 564 38.01 23.60 -24.82
N LEU A 565 38.46 24.35 -25.82
CA LEU A 565 37.60 25.26 -26.59
C LEU A 565 36.39 24.54 -27.26
N VAL A 566 36.61 23.33 -27.76
CA VAL A 566 35.58 22.51 -28.43
C VAL A 566 34.57 21.93 -27.43
N GLU A 567 35.05 21.51 -26.25
CA GLU A 567 34.21 21.00 -25.17
C GLU A 567 33.37 22.11 -24.55
N PHE A 568 33.96 23.30 -24.38
CA PHE A 568 33.25 24.50 -23.96
C PHE A 568 32.20 24.95 -24.99
N HIS A 569 32.50 24.89 -26.29
CA HIS A 569 31.52 25.20 -27.32
C HIS A 569 30.31 24.23 -27.29
N THR A 570 30.58 22.95 -27.01
CA THR A 570 29.55 21.92 -26.85
C THR A 570 28.70 22.18 -25.61
N LEU A 571 29.33 22.53 -24.49
CA LEU A 571 28.65 22.95 -23.26
C LEU A 571 27.75 24.15 -23.49
N TRP A 572 28.29 25.19 -24.14
CA TRP A 572 27.59 26.45 -24.41
C TRP A 572 26.33 26.21 -25.25
N THR A 573 26.45 25.41 -26.30
CA THR A 573 25.31 25.06 -27.18
C THR A 573 24.23 24.29 -26.40
N LYS A 574 24.63 23.36 -25.52
CA LYS A 574 23.70 22.64 -24.64
C LYS A 574 23.02 23.58 -23.64
N MET A 575 23.78 24.50 -23.05
CA MET A 575 23.27 25.48 -22.10
C MET A 575 22.24 26.41 -22.75
N GLN A 576 22.50 26.91 -23.96
CA GLN A 576 21.54 27.73 -24.72
C GLN A 576 20.25 26.96 -24.99
N ARG A 577 20.35 25.71 -25.47
CA ARG A 577 19.18 24.87 -25.71
C ARG A 577 18.37 24.62 -24.43
N TYR A 578 19.01 24.27 -23.33
CA TYR A 578 18.31 23.99 -22.07
C TYR A 578 17.74 25.26 -21.42
N LEU A 579 18.37 26.42 -21.66
CA LEU A 579 17.83 27.71 -21.27
C LEU A 579 16.54 28.05 -22.02
N GLU A 580 16.47 27.75 -23.31
CA GLU A 580 15.24 27.92 -24.11
C GLU A 580 14.11 27.03 -23.60
N ILE A 581 14.41 25.75 -23.29
CA ILE A 581 13.43 24.81 -22.73
C ILE A 581 12.95 25.26 -21.34
N PHE A 582 13.87 25.73 -20.48
CA PHE A 582 13.51 26.25 -19.17
C PHE A 582 12.55 27.43 -19.29
N ARG A 583 12.85 28.38 -20.18
CA ARG A 583 12.00 29.56 -20.42
C ARG A 583 10.65 29.24 -21.05
N SER A 584 10.57 28.20 -21.90
CA SER A 584 9.29 27.79 -22.49
C SER A 584 8.35 27.15 -21.48
N HIS A 585 8.88 26.67 -20.35
CA HIS A 585 8.13 25.97 -19.30
C HIS A 585 7.96 26.75 -17.99
N ASP A 586 8.76 27.80 -17.75
CA ASP A 586 8.55 28.80 -16.69
C ASP A 586 7.40 29.74 -17.07
N MET A 587 6.18 29.19 -17.18
CA MET A 587 5.02 29.90 -17.72
C MET A 587 4.53 31.04 -16.82
N ASP A 588 4.87 30.99 -15.53
CA ASP A 588 4.54 32.02 -14.55
C ASP A 588 5.63 33.09 -14.41
N GLY A 589 6.77 32.93 -15.08
CA GLY A 589 7.90 33.86 -15.04
C GLY A 589 8.53 34.00 -13.66
N SER A 590 8.39 32.97 -12.81
CA SER A 590 8.89 32.97 -11.44
C SER A 590 10.42 32.85 -11.37
N GLY A 591 11.06 32.47 -12.48
CA GLY A 591 12.48 32.18 -12.56
C GLY A 591 12.84 30.81 -11.98
N SER A 592 11.84 29.96 -11.74
CA SER A 592 11.97 28.63 -11.14
C SER A 592 10.88 27.70 -11.69
N MET A 593 11.19 26.43 -11.92
CA MET A 593 10.20 25.46 -12.39
C MET A 593 9.59 24.69 -11.23
N SER A 594 8.27 24.61 -11.20
CA SER A 594 7.57 23.62 -10.39
C SER A 594 7.90 22.20 -10.86
N SER A 595 7.60 21.20 -10.03
CA SER A 595 7.77 19.79 -10.39
C SER A 595 6.95 19.34 -11.61
N HIS A 596 5.86 20.05 -11.90
CA HIS A 596 4.96 19.79 -13.02
C HIS A 596 5.60 20.25 -14.32
N GLU A 597 6.17 21.46 -14.30
CA GLU A 597 6.91 22.05 -15.42
C GLU A 597 8.20 21.28 -15.68
N LEU A 598 8.91 20.86 -14.61
CA LEU A 598 10.12 20.06 -14.70
C LEU A 598 9.91 18.77 -15.51
N ARG A 599 8.79 18.06 -15.30
CA ARG A 599 8.49 16.82 -16.01
C ARG A 599 8.30 17.05 -17.51
N ALA A 600 7.62 18.13 -17.89
CA ALA A 600 7.43 18.51 -19.29
C ALA A 600 8.75 18.98 -19.92
N ALA A 601 9.52 19.79 -19.21
CA ALA A 601 10.82 20.30 -19.63
C ALA A 601 11.85 19.15 -19.85
N LEU A 602 11.86 18.12 -18.99
CA LEU A 602 12.69 16.93 -19.20
C LEU A 602 12.31 16.18 -20.48
N SER A 603 11.01 16.07 -20.78
CA SER A 603 10.51 15.43 -22.00
C SER A 603 10.95 16.20 -23.26
N GLU A 604 10.84 17.52 -23.26
CA GLU A 604 11.33 18.37 -24.36
C GLU A 604 12.86 18.31 -24.52
N ALA A 605 13.58 18.18 -23.39
CA ALA A 605 15.02 17.97 -23.38
C ALA A 605 15.45 16.58 -23.90
N GLY A 606 14.49 15.66 -24.12
CA GLY A 606 14.71 14.32 -24.66
C GLY A 606 14.84 13.22 -23.62
N PHE A 607 14.48 13.48 -22.37
CA PHE A 607 14.51 12.51 -21.27
C PHE A 607 13.09 12.10 -20.86
N GLN A 608 12.75 10.84 -21.08
CA GLN A 608 11.55 10.23 -20.51
C GLN A 608 11.94 9.44 -19.25
N VAL A 609 11.38 9.84 -18.11
CA VAL A 609 11.70 9.27 -16.80
C VAL A 609 10.42 8.91 -16.05
N ASN A 610 10.45 7.80 -15.31
CA ASN A 610 9.30 7.34 -14.52
C ASN A 610 9.07 8.22 -13.27
N SER A 611 7.93 8.04 -12.61
CA SER A 611 7.56 8.83 -11.42
C SER A 611 8.58 8.71 -10.28
N SER A 612 9.17 7.53 -10.08
CA SER A 612 10.19 7.31 -9.03
C SER A 612 11.45 8.13 -9.27
N VAL A 613 11.94 8.19 -10.51
CA VAL A 613 13.13 8.99 -10.85
C VAL A 613 12.85 10.49 -10.69
N ILE A 614 11.66 10.96 -11.08
CA ILE A 614 11.28 12.37 -10.90
C ILE A 614 11.20 12.74 -9.42
N GLN A 615 10.68 11.85 -8.57
CA GLN A 615 10.68 12.07 -7.13
C GLN A 615 12.09 12.24 -6.56
N GLU A 616 13.06 11.47 -7.03
CA GLU A 616 14.45 11.61 -6.61
C GLU A 616 15.10 12.87 -7.19
N ILE A 617 14.76 13.27 -8.42
CA ILE A 617 15.22 14.54 -9.01
C ILE A 617 14.73 15.73 -8.17
N VAL A 618 13.43 15.79 -7.87
CA VAL A 618 12.88 16.87 -7.03
C VAL A 618 13.53 16.87 -5.65
N ALA A 619 13.68 15.69 -5.03
CA ALA A 619 14.31 15.59 -3.71
C ALA A 619 15.78 16.04 -3.69
N GLN A 620 16.47 16.01 -4.84
CA GLN A 620 17.89 16.36 -4.94
C GLN A 620 18.12 17.80 -5.43
N PHE A 621 17.29 18.31 -6.33
CA PHE A 621 17.53 19.56 -7.05
C PHE A 621 16.49 20.65 -6.79
N ALA A 622 15.39 20.36 -6.09
CA ALA A 622 14.42 21.37 -5.72
C ALA A 622 14.76 22.04 -4.38
N ASP A 623 14.36 23.30 -4.25
CA ASP A 623 14.52 24.09 -3.03
C ASP A 623 13.45 23.75 -1.97
N THR A 624 13.44 24.50 -0.86
CA THR A 624 12.46 24.32 0.24
C THR A 624 11.00 24.57 -0.17
N SER A 625 10.77 25.23 -1.30
CA SER A 625 9.46 25.44 -1.92
C SER A 625 9.11 24.36 -2.96
N PHE A 626 9.95 23.34 -3.14
CA PHE A 626 9.83 22.33 -4.19
C PHE A 626 9.89 22.91 -5.61
N ALA A 627 10.55 24.07 -5.77
CA ALA A 627 10.83 24.68 -7.05
C ALA A 627 12.28 24.38 -7.47
N VAL A 628 12.50 24.16 -8.76
CA VAL A 628 13.82 23.87 -9.35
C VAL A 628 14.26 25.08 -10.15
N ASP A 629 15.33 25.73 -9.70
CA ASP A 629 15.93 26.83 -10.43
C ASP A 629 16.72 26.34 -11.66
N PHE A 630 17.29 27.28 -12.44
CA PHE A 630 18.01 26.91 -13.66
C PHE A 630 19.29 26.09 -13.38
N ASP A 631 20.02 26.35 -12.27
CA ASP A 631 21.19 25.53 -11.90
C ASP A 631 20.77 24.09 -11.57
N GLY A 632 19.71 23.92 -10.77
CA GLY A 632 19.15 22.61 -10.45
C GLY A 632 18.69 21.85 -11.69
N PHE A 633 17.99 22.53 -12.61
CA PHE A 633 17.54 21.92 -13.86
C PHE A 633 18.69 21.51 -14.78
N PHE A 634 19.64 22.42 -15.01
CA PHE A 634 20.79 22.17 -15.86
C PHE A 634 21.69 21.08 -15.28
N GLY A 635 21.97 21.14 -13.97
CA GLY A 635 22.71 20.12 -13.23
C GLY A 635 22.04 18.74 -13.30
N CYS A 636 20.71 18.69 -13.22
CA CYS A 636 19.94 17.47 -13.42
C CYS A 636 20.12 16.89 -14.83
N LEU A 637 19.97 17.68 -15.88
CA LEU A 637 20.10 17.22 -17.27
C LEU A 637 21.49 16.68 -17.59
N ILE A 638 22.53 17.41 -17.16
CA ILE A 638 23.93 16.97 -17.30
C ILE A 638 24.18 15.65 -16.56
N ARG A 639 23.62 15.52 -15.35
CA ARG A 639 23.75 14.29 -14.55
C ARG A 639 23.02 13.11 -15.19
N LEU A 640 21.80 13.31 -15.70
CA LEU A 640 21.06 12.27 -16.42
C LEU A 640 21.84 11.82 -17.65
N GLU A 641 22.33 12.75 -18.47
CA GLU A 641 23.12 12.44 -19.66
C GLU A 641 24.38 11.63 -19.32
N LEU A 642 25.08 12.01 -18.26
CA LEU A 642 26.25 11.28 -17.76
C LEU A 642 25.89 9.85 -17.36
N LEU A 643 24.81 9.66 -16.59
CA LEU A 643 24.36 8.33 -16.16
C LEU A 643 23.97 7.44 -17.34
N PHE A 644 23.24 7.97 -18.33
CA PHE A 644 22.91 7.25 -19.56
C PHE A 644 24.17 6.90 -20.38
N LYS A 645 25.14 7.81 -20.49
CA LYS A 645 26.42 7.56 -21.18
C LYS A 645 27.22 6.46 -20.48
N ILE A 646 27.31 6.49 -19.15
CA ILE A 646 27.99 5.46 -18.35
C ILE A 646 27.30 4.11 -18.56
N PHE A 647 25.97 4.06 -18.42
CA PHE A 647 25.20 2.82 -18.56
C PHE A 647 25.41 2.19 -19.95
N ARG A 648 25.24 2.97 -21.03
CA ARG A 648 25.43 2.48 -22.41
C ARG A 648 26.86 2.03 -22.70
N THR A 649 27.85 2.66 -22.09
CA THR A 649 29.26 2.27 -22.26
C THR A 649 29.56 0.93 -21.58
N LEU A 650 28.87 0.65 -20.47
CA LEU A 650 29.05 -0.57 -19.69
C LEU A 650 28.19 -1.73 -20.21
N ASP A 651 26.98 -1.44 -20.71
CA ASP A 651 26.09 -2.42 -21.34
C ASP A 651 26.48 -2.70 -22.80
N LYS A 652 27.70 -3.22 -23.00
CA LYS A 652 28.25 -3.53 -24.33
C LYS A 652 27.41 -4.54 -25.12
N LYS A 653 26.62 -5.36 -24.41
CA LYS A 653 25.78 -6.40 -25.00
C LYS A 653 24.34 -5.94 -25.24
N ASN A 654 24.00 -4.70 -24.84
CA ASN A 654 22.67 -4.11 -24.93
C ASN A 654 21.59 -5.02 -24.32
N GLN A 655 21.90 -5.58 -23.14
CA GLN A 655 21.05 -6.50 -22.39
C GLN A 655 20.13 -5.77 -21.40
N GLY A 656 20.25 -4.45 -21.27
CA GLY A 656 19.48 -3.66 -20.32
C GLY A 656 19.94 -3.84 -18.87
N LYS A 657 21.11 -4.47 -18.64
CA LYS A 657 21.68 -4.73 -17.30
C LYS A 657 23.19 -4.49 -17.30
N ILE A 658 23.73 -4.04 -16.17
CA ILE A 658 25.18 -3.86 -15.96
C ILE A 658 25.61 -4.55 -14.66
N GLU A 659 26.80 -5.14 -14.67
CA GLU A 659 27.41 -5.77 -13.50
C GLU A 659 28.57 -4.91 -13.01
N LEU A 660 28.56 -4.59 -11.71
CA LEU A 660 29.58 -3.78 -11.06
C LEU A 660 30.02 -4.45 -9.76
N ASP A 661 31.32 -4.51 -9.53
CA ASP A 661 31.85 -4.93 -8.23
C ASP A 661 31.75 -3.81 -7.18
N LEU A 662 31.95 -4.13 -5.90
CA LEU A 662 31.84 -3.16 -4.81
C LEU A 662 32.82 -1.99 -4.93
N GLN A 663 34.01 -2.21 -5.51
CA GLN A 663 35.00 -1.14 -5.71
C GLN A 663 34.57 -0.21 -6.84
N GLN A 664 34.01 -0.74 -7.92
CA GLN A 664 33.46 0.02 -9.03
C GLN A 664 32.22 0.82 -8.61
N VAL A 665 31.34 0.22 -7.80
CA VAL A 665 30.21 0.95 -7.19
C VAL A 665 30.75 2.08 -6.32
N LYS A 666 31.70 1.82 -5.41
CA LYS A 666 32.28 2.87 -4.56
C LYS A 666 32.96 3.96 -5.38
N LEU A 667 33.82 3.64 -6.33
CA LEU A 667 34.50 4.63 -7.17
C LEU A 667 33.49 5.46 -7.98
N LYS A 668 32.51 4.84 -8.63
CA LYS A 668 31.55 5.56 -9.50
C LYS A 668 30.45 6.29 -8.73
N THR A 669 30.19 5.92 -7.48
CA THR A 669 29.25 6.61 -6.59
C THR A 669 29.95 7.71 -5.77
N VAL A 670 31.18 7.48 -5.29
CA VAL A 670 31.98 8.40 -4.46
C VAL A 670 32.66 9.49 -5.29
N LEU A 671 33.13 9.21 -6.52
CA LEU A 671 33.64 10.26 -7.44
C LEU A 671 32.56 11.30 -7.81
N ASN A 672 31.28 11.01 -7.54
CA ASN A 672 30.16 11.92 -7.71
C ASN A 672 29.68 12.58 -6.40
N TRP A 673 30.33 12.31 -5.25
CA TRP A 673 29.83 12.71 -3.91
C TRP A 673 30.90 13.19 -2.90
N SER A 674 32.21 13.16 -3.16
CA SER A 674 33.21 13.62 -2.17
C SER A 674 33.83 14.98 -2.50
N ASP A 675 33.80 15.90 -1.53
CA ASP A 675 34.44 17.23 -1.54
C ASP A 675 35.97 17.23 -1.28
N GLU A 676 36.60 16.06 -1.13
CA GLU A 676 38.03 15.98 -0.77
C GLU A 676 38.93 15.74 -1.99
N TRP A 677 39.24 16.81 -2.72
CA TRP A 677 40.45 16.91 -3.53
C TRP A 677 41.15 18.25 -3.24
N SER A 678 41.68 18.39 -2.03
CA SER A 678 42.44 19.56 -1.59
C SER A 678 43.87 19.19 -1.19
N SER A 679 44.60 18.47 -2.05
CA SER A 679 46.05 18.40 -1.95
C SER A 679 46.61 17.64 -3.14
N TRP A 680 46.95 18.31 -4.24
CA TRP A 680 48.19 18.10 -5.02
C TRP A 680 48.44 19.36 -5.87
N TYR A 681 49.62 19.96 -5.69
CA TYR A 681 50.12 21.21 -6.28
C TYR A 681 50.13 21.20 -7.82
N ILE A 682 49.74 22.32 -8.47
CA ILE A 682 49.92 22.61 -9.91
C ILE A 682 50.94 23.76 -10.06
N PRO A 683 51.99 23.67 -10.89
CA PRO A 683 52.77 24.82 -11.33
C PRO A 683 52.09 25.54 -12.52
N LEU A 684 52.17 26.87 -12.47
CA LEU A 684 51.57 27.90 -13.34
C LEU A 684 51.86 27.78 -14.86
N VAL A 685 50.80 27.79 -15.70
CA VAL A 685 50.74 28.27 -17.12
C VAL A 685 49.26 28.64 -17.43
N PRO A 686 48.92 29.71 -18.18
CA PRO A 686 47.58 30.33 -18.16
C PRO A 686 46.56 29.60 -19.05
N SER A 687 45.52 29.02 -18.44
CA SER A 687 44.26 28.66 -19.10
C SER A 687 43.14 28.43 -18.06
N VAL A 688 41.99 29.04 -18.34
CA VAL A 688 40.74 29.22 -17.56
C VAL A 688 40.61 28.29 -16.34
N HIS A 689 40.74 28.86 -15.15
CA HIS A 689 40.52 28.16 -13.89
C HIS A 689 39.00 27.98 -13.62
N LEU A 690 38.64 27.01 -12.77
CA LEU A 690 37.27 26.83 -12.25
C LEU A 690 36.68 28.15 -11.69
N TYR A 691 37.56 29.01 -11.16
CA TYR A 691 37.27 30.37 -10.67
C TYR A 691 36.83 31.33 -11.78
N ASP A 692 37.40 31.19 -12.99
CA ASP A 692 37.04 31.99 -14.16
C ASP A 692 35.68 31.55 -14.73
N PHE A 693 35.29 30.27 -14.58
CA PHE A 693 33.97 29.77 -14.96
C PHE A 693 32.86 30.33 -14.06
N VAL A 694 33.12 30.46 -12.76
CA VAL A 694 32.23 31.14 -11.80
C VAL A 694 32.15 32.65 -12.07
N GLN A 695 33.23 33.29 -12.53
CA GLN A 695 33.17 34.69 -12.95
C GLN A 695 32.44 34.90 -14.29
N ILE A 696 32.57 33.97 -15.24
CA ILE A 696 31.84 34.00 -16.51
C ILE A 696 30.34 33.78 -16.28
N SER A 697 29.93 32.90 -15.35
CA SER A 697 28.52 32.75 -14.98
C SER A 697 27.95 34.02 -14.32
N LEU A 698 28.74 34.69 -13.45
CA LEU A 698 28.38 35.97 -12.83
C LEU A 698 28.29 37.14 -13.84
N LEU A 699 28.99 37.06 -14.97
CA LEU A 699 28.90 38.02 -16.07
C LEU A 699 27.66 37.80 -16.97
N LEU A 700 27.14 36.57 -17.00
CA LEU A 700 25.97 36.20 -17.81
C LEU A 700 24.65 36.39 -17.07
N PHE A 701 24.66 36.35 -15.73
CA PHE A 701 23.49 36.53 -14.87
C PHE A 701 23.79 37.58 -13.78
N PRO A 702 23.66 38.89 -14.06
CA PRO A 702 23.85 39.92 -13.05
C PRO A 702 22.76 39.84 -11.96
N LYS A 703 23.17 40.05 -10.70
CA LYS A 703 22.29 40.01 -9.52
C LYS A 703 21.06 40.91 -9.68
N TYR A 704 19.91 40.42 -9.24
CA TYR A 704 18.73 41.25 -8.96
C TYR A 704 19.12 42.32 -7.92
N PRO A 705 18.82 43.62 -8.14
CA PRO A 705 19.05 44.62 -7.12
C PRO A 705 18.13 44.35 -5.93
N ASP A 706 18.70 44.35 -4.72
CA ASP A 706 17.93 44.28 -3.47
C ASP A 706 16.79 45.32 -3.48
N PRO A 707 15.59 44.98 -3.01
CA PRO A 707 14.58 45.99 -2.75
C PRO A 707 15.17 46.98 -1.75
N LYS A 708 15.31 48.24 -2.17
CA LYS A 708 15.82 49.32 -1.31
C LYS A 708 14.99 49.39 -0.01
N PRO A 709 15.64 49.73 1.12
CA PRO A 709 15.06 49.67 2.47
C PRO A 709 13.81 50.55 2.64
#